data_AF-A0A498IWG7-F1
#
_entry.id   AF-A0A498IWG7-F1
#
_cell.length_a   1.000
_cell.length_b   1.000
_cell.length_c   1.000
_cell.angle_alpha   90.00
_cell.angle_beta   90.00
_cell.angle_gamma   90.00
#
_symmetry.space_group_name_H-M   'P 1'
#
loop_
_entity.id
_entity.type
_entity.pdbx_description
1 polymer ?
#
loop_
_entity_poly.entity_id
_entity_poly.type
_entity_poly.pdbx_seq_one_letter_code
_entity_poly.pdbx_strand_id
1 'polypeptide(L)'
;MEISSPTSGGRTEPLLVSQDDAVQPAGNTSWRLDVKEFRLPQQNGTSGDDHDSGRSRFAFRRLCAPRKKYKVEEYYKKQERLLEGFSEMETMTEEGWLPGSLTEDQMKQLAKSERMAVHASNVANLLLFAAKVYASIMSRSLAVIASTLDSLLDLLSGFILWFTANAMKNPNQFRYPIGKKRMQPVGIIVFASVMATLGLQILIESGRELSPPEKMNSTQENWMIGIMVSVTVVKFVLMVYCRRFKNAIVRAYAQDHFFDVITNSVGLAAAVLAVRFFWWIDPTGAIIIALYTINTWAKTVLENVHALIGRTAPPDFLAKLTYLIWNHHEEIKHIDTVRAYTFGSHYFVEVDIVLPEDMLLNKAHNIGETLQEKLEQLPEVERAFVHIDFEFTHRPEHKNSISSPTSGGRTEPLPVSQDDTVQPDGNTPWRLDVKEFRLPQQSGTSGDDHDSGRSRFAFRRLCAPRHFWLLNSGKEFKVEEYYKQQERLLEGFSEMETMTEEGWLPASLTEDQMKQLAKRERMAVHASNVANLLLFAAKVYASIMSRSLAVIASTLDSLLDLLSGFILWFTANAMKNSNQFRYPIGKKRMQPMGIIVFASVMATLGLQILIECGRELISQAVKTGFHSPPAKMNRTQENWMIGIMVSVTVVKFVLMVYCRRFKNEIVRAYAQDHFFDVITNSVGLAAAVLAVRFFWWIDPTGAIIIALYTINTWTKTVLENVHALIGRTAPPDFLAKLTYLIWNHHEEIEHIDTVRAYTFGSHYFVEVDIVLPEDMLLNKAHNIGETLQEKLE
;
A
#
# COMPACT_ATOMS: atom_id res chain seq x y z
N MET A 1 46.13 -5.34 -37.04
CA MET A 1 45.85 -5.54 -38.47
C MET A 1 44.41 -5.13 -38.75
N GLU A 2 44.26 -3.95 -39.33
CA GLU A 2 43.39 -3.62 -40.49
C GLU A 2 42.64 -4.82 -41.12
N ILE A 3 41.33 -4.78 -41.39
CA ILE A 3 40.63 -4.36 -42.66
C ILE A 3 39.13 -4.70 -42.42
N SER A 4 38.07 -4.01 -42.90
CA SER A 4 37.82 -2.67 -43.51
C SER A 4 36.29 -2.40 -43.54
N SER A 5 35.83 -1.15 -43.74
CA SER A 5 34.44 -0.83 -44.16
C SER A 5 34.35 -0.62 -45.69
N PRO A 6 33.14 -0.60 -46.31
CA PRO A 6 32.61 0.71 -46.74
C PRO A 6 31.06 0.86 -46.86
N THR A 7 30.59 2.02 -46.38
CA THR A 7 29.52 2.93 -46.90
C THR A 7 28.25 2.43 -47.65
N SER A 8 27.07 2.74 -47.11
CA SER A 8 26.12 3.78 -47.60
C SER A 8 24.74 3.63 -46.91
N GLY A 9 23.90 4.64 -46.72
CA GLY A 9 24.07 6.10 -46.86
C GLY A 9 22.80 6.79 -46.32
N GLY A 10 22.96 7.81 -45.46
CA GLY A 10 21.82 8.46 -44.79
C GLY A 10 22.26 9.64 -43.92
N ARG A 11 22.62 10.77 -44.57
CA ARG A 11 22.98 12.01 -43.89
C ARG A 11 21.81 12.52 -43.03
N THR A 12 22.01 12.62 -41.74
CA THR A 12 21.46 13.72 -40.94
C THR A 12 22.46 14.87 -41.04
N GLU A 13 22.10 15.94 -41.75
CA GLU A 13 22.88 17.17 -41.74
C GLU A 13 22.76 17.83 -40.35
N PRO A 14 23.86 18.34 -39.76
CA PRO A 14 23.75 19.23 -38.62
C PRO A 14 23.08 20.52 -39.08
N LEU A 15 22.10 21.01 -38.31
CA LEU A 15 21.54 22.33 -38.53
C LEU A 15 22.66 23.36 -38.38
N LEU A 16 23.01 24.02 -39.49
CA LEU A 16 23.88 25.18 -39.49
C LEU A 16 23.23 26.28 -38.65
N VAL A 17 23.80 26.54 -37.48
CA VAL A 17 23.59 27.81 -36.78
C VAL A 17 24.19 28.90 -37.67
N SER A 18 23.35 29.87 -38.06
CA SER A 18 23.79 31.02 -38.84
C SER A 18 24.79 31.86 -38.05
N GLN A 19 26.02 31.95 -38.55
CA GLN A 19 27.04 32.87 -38.03
C GLN A 19 26.70 34.32 -38.44
N ASP A 20 25.73 34.94 -37.79
CA ASP A 20 25.48 36.39 -37.87
C ASP A 20 25.03 37.02 -36.54
N ASP A 21 24.83 36.24 -35.47
CA ASP A 21 24.64 36.77 -34.12
C ASP A 21 26.00 37.08 -33.49
N ALA A 22 26.52 38.28 -33.78
CA ALA A 22 27.73 38.81 -33.16
C ALA A 22 27.55 38.92 -31.63
N VAL A 23 28.43 38.25 -30.88
CA VAL A 23 28.44 38.24 -29.41
C VAL A 23 28.55 39.67 -28.88
N GLN A 24 27.43 40.21 -28.37
CA GLN A 24 27.47 41.37 -27.49
C GLN A 24 28.01 40.93 -26.12
N PRO A 25 28.77 41.79 -25.41
CA PRO A 25 29.30 41.46 -24.09
C PRO A 25 28.14 41.20 -23.12
N ALA A 26 28.24 40.11 -22.35
CA ALA A 26 27.17 39.62 -21.48
C ALA A 26 26.73 40.68 -20.46
N GLY A 27 25.59 41.30 -20.71
CA GLY A 27 24.85 42.07 -19.72
C GLY A 27 24.15 41.13 -18.76
N ASN A 28 24.68 41.01 -17.55
CA ASN A 28 24.04 40.46 -16.34
C ASN A 28 23.06 39.28 -16.61
N THR A 29 23.60 38.11 -16.97
CA THR A 29 22.81 36.87 -17.00
C THR A 29 22.26 36.57 -15.61
N SER A 30 20.95 36.75 -15.44
CA SER A 30 20.23 36.35 -14.22
C SER A 30 20.51 34.87 -13.93
N TRP A 31 20.82 34.54 -12.67
CA TRP A 31 20.94 33.14 -12.23
C TRP A 31 19.60 32.40 -12.26
N ARG A 32 18.49 33.15 -12.16
CA ARG A 32 17.14 32.63 -12.39
C ARG A 32 16.87 32.42 -13.87
N LEU A 33 16.29 31.26 -14.18
CA LEU A 33 15.68 30.95 -15.46
C LEU A 33 14.42 31.81 -15.65
N ASP A 34 14.20 32.38 -16.84
CA ASP A 34 12.96 33.10 -17.21
C ASP A 34 12.18 32.28 -18.26
N VAL A 35 10.96 31.88 -17.92
CA VAL A 35 10.06 31.15 -18.83
C VAL A 35 9.69 31.96 -20.08
N LYS A 36 9.71 33.30 -20.01
CA LYS A 36 9.27 34.20 -21.09
C LYS A 36 10.21 34.23 -22.29
N GLU A 37 11.46 33.79 -22.12
CA GLU A 37 12.40 33.59 -23.23
C GLU A 37 12.03 32.36 -24.09
N PHE A 38 11.39 31.34 -23.49
CA PHE A 38 11.02 30.09 -24.17
C PHE A 38 9.74 30.21 -25.00
N ARG A 39 9.83 30.83 -26.18
CA ARG A 39 8.71 30.85 -27.14
C ARG A 39 8.64 29.56 -27.97
N LEU A 40 7.53 28.84 -27.86
CA LEU A 40 7.23 27.72 -28.75
C LEU A 40 7.01 28.21 -30.20
N PRO A 41 7.44 27.46 -31.24
CA PRO A 41 7.23 27.84 -32.63
C PRO A 41 5.74 28.00 -32.94
N GLN A 42 5.30 29.21 -33.28
CA GLN A 42 3.91 29.48 -33.60
C GLN A 42 3.52 28.69 -34.86
N GLN A 43 2.55 27.79 -34.72
CA GLN A 43 2.11 26.94 -35.82
C GLN A 43 1.26 27.79 -36.78
N ASN A 44 1.93 28.47 -37.72
CA ASN A 44 1.26 29.21 -38.79
C ASN A 44 0.32 28.27 -39.54
N GLY A 45 -0.98 28.44 -39.30
CA GLY A 45 -2.01 27.69 -39.98
C GLY A 45 -1.91 27.96 -41.47
N THR A 46 -1.64 26.92 -42.26
CA THR A 46 -1.75 26.98 -43.72
C THR A 46 -3.22 27.01 -44.14
N SER A 47 -3.89 28.12 -43.81
CA SER A 47 -5.06 28.63 -44.50
C SER A 47 -4.58 29.47 -45.69
N GLY A 48 -3.91 28.80 -46.63
CA GLY A 48 -3.54 29.40 -47.91
C GLY A 48 -4.60 29.03 -48.94
N ASP A 49 -5.18 30.04 -49.59
CA ASP A 49 -6.10 29.84 -50.70
C ASP A 49 -5.35 29.25 -51.91
N ASP A 50 -5.46 27.93 -52.11
CA ASP A 50 -4.96 27.23 -53.30
C ASP A 50 -5.85 27.54 -54.52
N HIS A 51 -5.76 28.77 -55.03
CA HIS A 51 -6.24 29.13 -56.36
C HIS A 51 -5.15 28.83 -57.41
N ASP A 52 -4.94 27.56 -57.75
CA ASP A 52 -4.22 27.19 -58.98
C ASP A 52 -4.84 25.98 -59.70
N SER A 53 -4.80 26.08 -61.03
CA SER A 53 -5.53 25.26 -62.00
C SER A 53 -4.59 24.29 -62.73
N GLY A 54 -4.28 23.15 -62.10
CA GLY A 54 -3.30 22.19 -62.61
C GLY A 54 -3.77 20.73 -62.57
N ARG A 55 -4.08 20.13 -63.73
CA ARG A 55 -4.72 18.80 -63.82
C ARG A 55 -3.74 17.61 -63.74
N SER A 56 -3.82 16.85 -62.64
CA SER A 56 -3.53 15.40 -62.54
C SER A 56 -2.12 14.85 -62.87
N ARG A 57 -1.42 14.36 -61.83
CA ARG A 57 -1.12 12.91 -61.67
C ARG A 57 -0.47 12.54 -60.31
N PHE A 58 -0.70 11.30 -59.87
CA PHE A 58 -0.07 10.59 -58.72
C PHE A 58 -0.31 11.11 -57.30
N ALA A 59 -1.58 11.10 -56.89
CA ALA A 59 -1.95 10.97 -55.48
C ALA A 59 -1.64 9.55 -54.94
N PHE A 60 -0.47 9.34 -54.32
CA PHE A 60 -0.25 8.15 -53.46
C PHE A 60 0.67 8.38 -52.23
N ARG A 61 1.18 9.60 -51.98
CA ARG A 61 2.13 9.87 -50.87
C ARG A 61 1.50 10.46 -49.59
N ARG A 62 0.19 10.75 -49.55
CA ARG A 62 -0.47 11.42 -48.39
C ARG A 62 -0.93 10.49 -47.25
N LEU A 63 -0.99 9.17 -47.44
CA LEU A 63 -1.52 8.24 -46.43
C LEU A 63 -0.55 7.92 -45.26
N CYS A 64 0.75 8.20 -45.39
CA CYS A 64 1.73 7.95 -44.32
C CYS A 64 2.04 9.17 -43.43
N ALA A 65 1.51 10.35 -43.75
CA ALA A 65 1.74 11.59 -42.99
C ALA A 65 0.92 11.79 -41.69
N PRO A 66 -0.33 11.29 -41.51
CA PRO A 66 -1.17 11.74 -40.38
C PRO A 66 -0.63 11.29 -39.02
N ARG A 67 -0.03 10.09 -38.93
CA ARG A 67 0.61 9.59 -37.70
C ARG A 67 1.85 10.39 -37.28
N LYS A 68 2.54 11.08 -38.20
CA LYS A 68 3.66 11.97 -37.83
C LYS A 68 3.13 13.31 -37.32
N LYS A 69 2.12 13.90 -37.97
CA LYS A 69 1.50 15.17 -37.51
C LYS A 69 0.91 15.05 -36.10
N TYR A 70 0.12 14.00 -35.83
CA TYR A 70 -0.46 13.76 -34.51
C TYR A 70 0.60 13.69 -33.38
N LYS A 71 1.71 12.98 -33.62
CA LYS A 71 2.81 12.89 -32.64
C LYS A 71 3.52 14.22 -32.36
N VAL A 72 3.61 15.09 -33.37
CA VAL A 72 4.20 16.43 -33.22
C VAL A 72 3.25 17.37 -32.47
N GLU A 73 1.94 17.30 -32.76
CA GLU A 73 0.91 18.02 -32.01
C GLU A 73 0.85 17.59 -30.55
N GLU A 74 0.91 16.27 -30.28
CA GLU A 74 0.97 15.71 -28.92
C GLU A 74 2.23 16.13 -28.16
N TYR A 75 3.36 16.26 -28.87
CA TYR A 75 4.62 16.78 -28.31
C TYR A 75 4.50 18.27 -27.93
N TYR A 76 4.01 19.14 -28.82
CA TYR A 76 3.83 20.55 -28.50
C TYR A 76 2.80 20.78 -27.39
N LYS A 77 1.67 20.04 -27.40
CA LYS A 77 0.70 20.01 -26.28
C LYS A 77 1.29 19.49 -24.97
N LYS A 78 2.43 18.80 -25.00
CA LYS A 78 3.17 18.41 -23.80
C LYS A 78 4.11 19.52 -23.34
N GLN A 79 4.80 20.19 -24.26
CA GLN A 79 5.64 21.35 -23.94
C GLN A 79 4.83 22.53 -23.40
N GLU A 80 3.66 22.80 -23.98
CA GLU A 80 2.71 23.84 -23.52
C GLU A 80 2.30 23.62 -22.07
N ARG A 81 1.83 22.42 -21.71
CA ARG A 81 1.51 22.05 -20.31
C ARG A 81 2.69 22.09 -19.34
N LEU A 82 3.91 21.92 -19.85
CA LEU A 82 5.14 22.02 -19.06
C LEU A 82 5.51 23.50 -18.82
N LEU A 83 5.31 24.36 -19.82
CA LEU A 83 5.49 25.82 -19.76
C LEU A 83 4.46 26.49 -18.84
N GLU A 84 3.17 26.13 -18.97
CA GLU A 84 2.11 26.48 -18.02
C GLU A 84 2.52 26.07 -16.59
N GLY A 85 3.11 24.87 -16.46
CA GLY A 85 3.61 24.33 -15.22
C GLY A 85 4.75 25.14 -14.59
N PHE A 86 5.67 25.69 -15.38
CA PHE A 86 6.73 26.56 -14.88
C PHE A 86 6.21 27.95 -14.51
N SER A 87 5.30 28.53 -15.30
CA SER A 87 4.66 29.81 -14.95
C SER A 87 3.86 29.73 -13.65
N GLU A 88 3.21 28.59 -13.40
CA GLU A 88 2.54 28.30 -12.11
C GLU A 88 3.56 28.32 -10.94
N MET A 89 4.74 27.71 -11.10
CA MET A 89 5.82 27.76 -10.10
C MET A 89 6.42 29.17 -9.93
N GLU A 90 6.48 29.99 -10.99
CA GLU A 90 6.86 31.40 -10.89
C GLU A 90 5.85 32.19 -10.06
N THR A 91 4.55 32.09 -10.37
CA THR A 91 3.50 32.79 -9.61
C THR A 91 3.50 32.39 -8.13
N MET A 92 3.73 31.12 -7.82
CA MET A 92 3.89 30.65 -6.45
C MET A 92 5.14 31.23 -5.77
N THR A 93 6.24 31.42 -6.51
CA THR A 93 7.49 32.00 -6.00
C THR A 93 7.38 33.52 -5.76
N GLU A 94 6.54 34.23 -6.53
CA GLU A 94 6.29 35.67 -6.38
C GLU A 94 5.20 35.99 -5.36
N GLU A 95 4.07 35.26 -5.37
CA GLU A 95 2.89 35.53 -4.53
C GLU A 95 2.84 34.70 -3.23
N GLY A 96 3.65 33.65 -3.11
CA GLY A 96 3.68 32.73 -1.96
C GLY A 96 2.50 31.74 -1.88
N TRP A 97 1.62 31.73 -2.88
CA TRP A 97 0.45 30.85 -2.97
C TRP A 97 0.22 30.41 -4.42
N LEU A 98 -0.40 29.25 -4.61
CA LEU A 98 -0.77 28.77 -5.95
C LEU A 98 -2.10 29.40 -6.43
N PRO A 99 -2.20 29.83 -7.70
CA PRO A 99 -3.42 30.40 -8.25
C PRO A 99 -4.57 29.38 -8.22
N GLY A 100 -5.53 29.61 -7.31
CA GLY A 100 -6.68 28.71 -7.09
C GLY A 100 -6.62 27.83 -5.84
N SER A 101 -5.63 28.02 -4.95
CA SER A 101 -5.64 27.38 -3.62
C SER A 101 -6.89 27.78 -2.82
N LEU A 102 -7.62 26.79 -2.29
CA LEU A 102 -8.80 27.04 -1.46
C LEU A 102 -8.42 27.71 -0.14
N THR A 103 -9.21 28.68 0.31
CA THR A 103 -9.05 29.26 1.66
C THR A 103 -9.29 28.19 2.74
N GLU A 104 -8.69 28.32 3.92
CA GLU A 104 -8.81 27.31 5.00
C GLU A 104 -10.28 27.01 5.36
N ASP A 105 -11.16 28.02 5.35
CA ASP A 105 -12.59 27.85 5.59
C ASP A 105 -13.32 27.12 4.45
N GLN A 106 -12.90 27.35 3.20
CA GLN A 106 -13.40 26.59 2.04
C GLN A 106 -12.97 25.12 2.13
N MET A 107 -11.74 24.83 2.56
CA MET A 107 -11.27 23.47 2.82
C MET A 107 -12.07 22.81 3.96
N LYS A 108 -12.32 23.51 5.07
CA LYS A 108 -13.17 23.03 6.19
C LYS A 108 -14.61 22.74 5.72
N GLN A 109 -15.19 23.62 4.90
CA GLN A 109 -16.54 23.44 4.35
C GLN A 109 -16.60 22.26 3.38
N LEU A 110 -15.60 22.11 2.49
CA LEU A 110 -15.47 20.96 1.59
C LEU A 110 -15.38 19.66 2.40
N ALA A 111 -14.46 19.57 3.37
CA ALA A 111 -14.32 18.40 4.24
C ALA A 111 -15.60 18.06 5.03
N LYS A 112 -16.39 19.07 5.44
CA LYS A 112 -17.70 18.86 6.06
C LYS A 112 -18.73 18.27 5.07
N SER A 113 -18.77 18.78 3.84
CA SER A 113 -19.67 18.30 2.79
C SER A 113 -19.33 16.87 2.32
N GLU A 114 -18.05 16.53 2.23
CA GLU A 114 -17.57 15.17 1.92
C GLU A 114 -17.96 14.16 3.01
N ARG A 115 -17.79 14.54 4.30
CA ARG A 115 -18.28 13.72 5.43
C ARG A 115 -19.80 13.51 5.35
N MET A 116 -20.55 14.56 5.00
CA MET A 116 -22.00 14.46 4.82
C MET A 116 -22.38 13.48 3.69
N ALA A 117 -21.59 13.40 2.61
CA ALA A 117 -21.81 12.41 1.54
C ALA A 117 -21.52 10.97 1.95
N VAL A 118 -20.48 10.74 2.75
CA VAL A 118 -20.21 9.42 3.37
C VAL A 118 -21.36 9.01 4.29
N HIS A 119 -21.80 9.91 5.18
CA HIS A 119 -22.91 9.63 6.10
C HIS A 119 -24.24 9.39 5.36
N ALA A 120 -24.57 10.21 4.36
CA ALA A 120 -25.78 10.04 3.56
C ALA A 120 -25.81 8.70 2.81
N SER A 121 -24.67 8.28 2.23
CA SER A 121 -24.55 6.99 1.55
C SER A 121 -24.80 5.81 2.49
N ASN A 122 -24.19 5.82 3.69
CA ASN A 122 -24.37 4.73 4.65
C ASN A 122 -25.78 4.70 5.26
N VAL A 123 -26.37 5.86 5.55
CA VAL A 123 -27.76 5.92 6.03
C VAL A 123 -28.73 5.41 4.95
N ALA A 124 -28.50 5.74 3.68
CA ALA A 124 -29.31 5.22 2.59
C ALA A 124 -29.12 3.70 2.39
N ASN A 125 -27.89 3.18 2.39
CA ASN A 125 -27.64 1.73 2.35
C ASN A 125 -28.31 1.01 3.55
N LEU A 126 -28.31 1.61 4.75
CA LEU A 126 -28.98 1.08 5.93
C LEU A 126 -30.51 1.05 5.80
N LEU A 127 -31.11 2.10 5.26
CA LEU A 127 -32.55 2.17 4.99
C LEU A 127 -32.96 1.16 3.89
N LEU A 128 -32.16 1.01 2.83
CA LEU A 128 -32.38 0.02 1.78
C LEU A 128 -32.29 -1.41 2.34
N PHE A 129 -31.27 -1.70 3.15
CA PHE A 129 -31.14 -3.00 3.83
C PHE A 129 -32.33 -3.27 4.75
N ALA A 130 -32.72 -2.32 5.61
CA ALA A 130 -33.87 -2.48 6.50
C ALA A 130 -35.19 -2.72 5.73
N ALA A 131 -35.42 -1.99 4.64
CA ALA A 131 -36.58 -2.17 3.77
C ALA A 131 -36.58 -3.56 3.10
N LYS A 132 -35.42 -4.02 2.60
CA LYS A 132 -35.26 -5.36 2.04
C LYS A 132 -35.47 -6.46 3.09
N VAL A 133 -34.94 -6.32 4.30
CA VAL A 133 -35.17 -7.26 5.42
C VAL A 133 -36.65 -7.34 5.76
N TYR A 134 -37.36 -6.20 5.83
CA TYR A 134 -38.81 -6.19 6.04
C TYR A 134 -39.56 -6.93 4.90
N ALA A 135 -39.23 -6.63 3.64
CA ALA A 135 -39.82 -7.31 2.48
C ALA A 135 -39.53 -8.82 2.45
N SER A 136 -38.35 -9.24 2.93
CA SER A 136 -37.94 -10.64 3.05
C SER A 136 -38.80 -11.40 4.07
N ILE A 137 -38.98 -10.83 5.27
CA ILE A 137 -39.82 -11.42 6.34
C ILE A 137 -41.28 -11.53 5.89
N MET A 138 -41.81 -10.51 5.20
CA MET A 138 -43.19 -10.50 4.68
C MET A 138 -43.40 -11.47 3.51
N SER A 139 -42.47 -11.52 2.55
CA SER A 139 -42.60 -12.36 1.35
C SER A 139 -42.28 -13.84 1.58
N ARG A 140 -41.47 -14.15 2.60
CA ARG A 140 -40.90 -15.50 2.86
C ARG A 140 -40.21 -16.11 1.63
N SER A 141 -39.74 -15.27 0.70
CA SER A 141 -39.19 -15.68 -0.58
C SER A 141 -37.67 -15.81 -0.53
N LEU A 142 -37.14 -16.94 -0.97
CA LEU A 142 -35.69 -17.19 -1.06
C LEU A 142 -34.99 -16.17 -1.98
N ALA A 143 -35.64 -15.73 -3.06
CA ALA A 143 -35.11 -14.71 -3.96
C ALA A 143 -35.02 -13.32 -3.28
N VAL A 144 -35.96 -13.00 -2.40
CA VAL A 144 -35.91 -11.73 -1.64
C VAL A 144 -34.86 -11.82 -0.55
N ILE A 145 -34.70 -12.98 0.11
CA ILE A 145 -33.58 -13.26 1.04
C ILE A 145 -32.24 -13.07 0.35
N ALA A 146 -32.04 -13.62 -0.86
CA ALA A 146 -30.81 -13.41 -1.63
C ALA A 146 -30.51 -11.91 -1.82
N SER A 147 -31.50 -11.13 -2.27
CA SER A 147 -31.32 -9.69 -2.46
C SER A 147 -31.09 -8.90 -1.16
N THR A 148 -31.48 -9.42 0.02
CA THR A 148 -31.14 -8.75 1.29
C THR A 148 -29.67 -8.91 1.66
N LEU A 149 -29.04 -10.01 1.23
CA LEU A 149 -27.63 -10.32 1.49
C LEU A 149 -26.72 -9.42 0.66
N ASP A 150 -27.08 -9.11 -0.59
CA ASP A 150 -26.39 -8.08 -1.39
C ASP A 150 -26.33 -6.74 -0.66
N SER A 151 -27.45 -6.30 -0.07
CA SER A 151 -27.47 -5.03 0.68
C SER A 151 -26.88 -5.11 2.10
N LEU A 152 -26.61 -6.30 2.63
CA LEU A 152 -25.72 -6.47 3.79
C LEU A 152 -24.27 -6.21 3.38
N LEU A 153 -23.89 -6.64 2.17
CA LEU A 153 -22.55 -6.44 1.63
C LEU A 153 -22.32 -4.96 1.27
N ASP A 154 -23.30 -4.26 0.68
CA ASP A 154 -23.30 -2.80 0.51
C ASP A 154 -23.11 -2.03 1.83
N LEU A 155 -23.64 -2.57 2.92
CA LEU A 155 -23.51 -2.00 4.26
C LEU A 155 -22.13 -2.20 4.83
N LEU A 156 -21.55 -3.39 4.64
CA LEU A 156 -20.20 -3.72 5.09
C LEU A 156 -19.14 -2.98 4.27
N SER A 157 -19.34 -2.86 2.95
CA SER A 157 -18.48 -2.11 2.03
C SER A 157 -18.46 -0.62 2.38
N GLY A 158 -19.65 -0.03 2.63
CA GLY A 158 -19.80 1.32 3.16
C GLY A 158 -19.22 1.50 4.57
N PHE A 159 -19.36 0.52 5.45
CA PHE A 159 -18.75 0.54 6.78
C PHE A 159 -17.21 0.59 6.70
N ILE A 160 -16.58 -0.17 5.80
CA ILE A 160 -15.12 -0.14 5.59
C ILE A 160 -14.65 1.26 5.15
N LEU A 161 -15.34 1.88 4.19
CA LEU A 161 -14.99 3.23 3.70
C LEU A 161 -15.21 4.31 4.77
N TRP A 162 -16.30 4.22 5.54
CA TRP A 162 -16.54 5.12 6.68
C TRP A 162 -15.54 4.94 7.81
N PHE A 163 -15.22 3.69 8.17
CA PHE A 163 -14.21 3.38 9.18
C PHE A 163 -12.85 3.96 8.77
N THR A 164 -12.48 3.82 7.50
CA THR A 164 -11.27 4.42 6.92
C THR A 164 -11.27 5.95 7.06
N ALA A 165 -12.36 6.62 6.65
CA ALA A 165 -12.49 8.07 6.78
C ALA A 165 -12.42 8.55 8.24
N ASN A 166 -13.06 7.82 9.16
CA ASN A 166 -13.08 8.13 10.58
C ASN A 166 -11.71 7.88 11.25
N ALA A 167 -11.02 6.78 10.91
CA ALA A 167 -9.73 6.42 11.48
C ALA A 167 -8.61 7.43 11.15
N MET A 168 -8.71 8.12 10.01
CA MET A 168 -7.80 9.20 9.59
C MET A 168 -8.03 10.53 10.31
N LYS A 169 -9.23 10.79 10.85
CA LYS A 169 -9.65 12.11 11.33
C LYS A 169 -8.72 12.69 12.40
N ASN A 170 -8.31 11.85 13.35
CA ASN A 170 -7.43 12.22 14.46
C ASN A 170 -6.20 11.28 14.46
N PRO A 171 -5.11 11.64 13.77
CA PRO A 171 -3.83 10.96 13.90
C PRO A 171 -3.19 11.32 15.25
N ASN A 172 -2.73 10.32 15.99
CA ASN A 172 -1.86 10.56 17.15
C ASN A 172 -0.41 10.56 16.64
N GLN A 173 0.22 11.74 16.59
CA GLN A 173 1.58 11.94 16.10
C GLN A 173 2.60 11.03 16.80
N PHE A 174 2.47 10.79 18.11
CA PHE A 174 3.39 9.91 18.86
C PHE A 174 3.35 8.45 18.41
N ARG A 175 2.22 7.97 17.87
CA ARG A 175 2.03 6.58 17.41
C ARG A 175 2.14 6.44 15.88
N TYR A 176 1.92 7.53 15.16
CA TYR A 176 1.93 7.63 13.71
C TYR A 176 2.56 9.00 13.35
N PRO A 177 3.90 9.12 13.37
CA PRO A 177 4.59 10.40 13.19
C PRO A 177 4.27 11.03 11.83
N ILE A 178 4.20 10.20 10.78
CA ILE A 178 3.84 10.62 9.41
C ILE A 178 2.32 10.66 9.18
N GLY A 179 1.52 10.78 10.25
CA GLY A 179 0.07 10.82 10.17
C GLY A 179 -0.58 9.52 9.68
N LYS A 180 -1.80 9.63 9.13
CA LYS A 180 -2.63 8.48 8.77
C LYS A 180 -3.21 8.50 7.35
N LYS A 181 -2.86 9.48 6.49
CA LYS A 181 -3.47 9.63 5.16
C LYS A 181 -3.40 8.35 4.31
N ARG A 182 -2.33 7.55 4.48
CA ARG A 182 -2.17 6.23 3.83
C ARG A 182 -3.28 5.22 4.10
N MET A 183 -4.08 5.38 5.17
CA MET A 183 -5.28 4.57 5.39
C MET A 183 -6.27 4.67 4.22
N GLN A 184 -6.33 5.80 3.51
CA GLN A 184 -7.25 6.02 2.40
C GLN A 184 -7.10 4.97 1.27
N PRO A 185 -5.96 4.86 0.56
CA PRO A 185 -5.79 3.84 -0.47
C PRO A 185 -5.82 2.42 0.09
N VAL A 186 -5.37 2.18 1.33
CA VAL A 186 -5.45 0.85 1.96
C VAL A 186 -6.92 0.44 2.19
N GLY A 187 -7.77 1.34 2.67
CA GLY A 187 -9.20 1.11 2.84
C GLY A 187 -9.91 0.87 1.51
N ILE A 188 -9.52 1.59 0.45
CA ILE A 188 -10.03 1.38 -0.91
C ILE A 188 -9.57 0.01 -1.47
N ILE A 189 -8.34 -0.45 -1.15
CA ILE A 189 -7.88 -1.81 -1.51
C ILE A 189 -8.73 -2.88 -0.82
N VAL A 190 -8.99 -2.77 0.48
CA VAL A 190 -9.82 -3.73 1.23
C VAL A 190 -11.24 -3.75 0.64
N PHE A 191 -11.86 -2.58 0.49
CA PHE A 191 -13.18 -2.41 -0.12
C PHE A 191 -13.26 -3.03 -1.53
N ALA A 192 -12.34 -2.68 -2.44
CA ALA A 192 -12.33 -3.21 -3.79
C ALA A 192 -12.02 -4.73 -3.83
N SER A 193 -11.27 -5.27 -2.88
CA SER A 193 -11.02 -6.72 -2.76
C SER A 193 -12.30 -7.47 -2.35
N VAL A 194 -13.10 -6.92 -1.43
CA VAL A 194 -14.44 -7.43 -1.10
C VAL A 194 -15.30 -7.42 -2.36
N MET A 195 -15.48 -6.28 -3.02
CA MET A 195 -16.35 -6.15 -4.19
C MET A 195 -15.90 -7.01 -5.39
N ALA A 196 -14.59 -7.21 -5.60
CA ALA A 196 -14.07 -8.14 -6.59
C ALA A 196 -14.42 -9.61 -6.25
N THR A 197 -14.40 -9.98 -4.96
CA THR A 197 -14.80 -11.31 -4.49
C THR A 197 -16.30 -11.55 -4.72
N LEU A 198 -17.14 -10.53 -4.51
CA LEU A 198 -18.58 -10.61 -4.81
C LEU A 198 -18.83 -10.78 -6.31
N GLY A 199 -18.14 -10.02 -7.17
CA GLY A 199 -18.19 -10.23 -8.61
C GLY A 199 -17.82 -11.66 -9.02
N LEU A 200 -16.80 -12.24 -8.39
CA LEU A 200 -16.42 -13.65 -8.61
C LEU A 200 -17.49 -14.64 -8.12
N GLN A 201 -18.14 -14.38 -6.99
CA GLN A 201 -19.23 -15.23 -6.49
C GLN A 201 -20.43 -15.21 -7.45
N ILE A 202 -20.83 -14.03 -7.95
CA ILE A 202 -21.89 -13.90 -8.96
C ILE A 202 -21.51 -14.67 -10.24
N LEU A 203 -20.27 -14.52 -10.73
CA LEU A 203 -19.79 -15.25 -11.91
C LEU A 203 -19.94 -16.77 -11.75
N ILE A 204 -19.63 -17.28 -10.57
CA ILE A 204 -19.68 -18.70 -10.23
C ILE A 204 -21.13 -19.20 -10.13
N GLU A 205 -22.00 -18.45 -9.45
CA GLU A 205 -23.40 -18.87 -9.24
C GLU A 205 -24.20 -18.78 -10.54
N SER A 206 -24.05 -17.73 -11.33
CA SER A 206 -24.65 -17.64 -12.68
C SER A 206 -24.13 -18.74 -13.63
N GLY A 207 -22.91 -19.24 -13.41
CA GLY A 207 -22.38 -20.41 -14.11
C GLY A 207 -23.03 -21.74 -13.70
N ARG A 208 -23.58 -21.83 -12.48
CA ARG A 208 -24.36 -22.99 -12.00
C ARG A 208 -25.82 -22.92 -12.45
N GLU A 209 -26.37 -21.71 -12.50
CA GLU A 209 -27.76 -21.43 -12.92
C GLU A 209 -27.98 -21.53 -14.45
N LEU A 210 -27.01 -22.05 -15.21
CA LEU A 210 -27.17 -22.49 -16.61
C LEU A 210 -28.10 -23.72 -16.78
N SER A 211 -28.90 -24.04 -15.76
CA SER A 211 -29.98 -25.04 -15.80
C SER A 211 -31.34 -24.34 -16.05
N PRO A 212 -32.35 -25.04 -16.59
CA PRO A 212 -33.66 -24.42 -16.83
C PRO A 212 -34.28 -23.93 -15.51
N PRO A 213 -34.67 -22.64 -15.38
CA PRO A 213 -35.20 -22.11 -14.13
C PRO A 213 -36.59 -22.69 -13.79
N GLU A 214 -36.87 -22.87 -12.50
CA GLU A 214 -38.24 -23.05 -12.03
C GLU A 214 -39.05 -21.77 -12.28
N LYS A 215 -40.31 -21.92 -12.70
CA LYS A 215 -41.17 -20.77 -13.01
C LYS A 215 -41.55 -20.02 -11.74
N MET A 216 -41.02 -18.80 -11.59
CA MET A 216 -41.48 -17.87 -10.55
C MET A 216 -42.96 -17.51 -10.75
N ASN A 217 -43.68 -17.27 -9.64
CA ASN A 217 -45.05 -16.78 -9.71
C ASN A 217 -45.07 -15.30 -10.10
N SER A 218 -46.02 -14.90 -10.95
CA SER A 218 -46.18 -13.52 -11.45
C SER A 218 -46.30 -12.46 -10.34
N THR A 219 -46.88 -12.82 -9.19
CA THR A 219 -46.95 -11.93 -8.01
C THR A 219 -45.57 -11.65 -7.41
N GLN A 220 -44.66 -12.63 -7.41
CA GLN A 220 -43.30 -12.48 -6.87
C GLN A 220 -42.40 -11.69 -7.83
N GLU A 221 -42.60 -11.87 -9.14
CA GLU A 221 -41.93 -11.12 -10.21
C GLU A 221 -42.21 -9.60 -10.08
N ASN A 222 -43.48 -9.21 -9.97
CA ASN A 222 -43.85 -7.79 -9.82
C ASN A 222 -43.24 -7.12 -8.56
N TRP A 223 -43.18 -7.84 -7.43
CA TRP A 223 -42.54 -7.35 -6.21
C TRP A 223 -41.01 -7.21 -6.38
N MET A 224 -40.36 -8.18 -7.01
CA MET A 224 -38.92 -8.14 -7.30
C MET A 224 -38.57 -6.94 -8.19
N ILE A 225 -39.31 -6.74 -9.29
CA ILE A 225 -39.13 -5.60 -10.21
C ILE A 225 -39.30 -4.27 -9.47
N GLY A 226 -40.35 -4.13 -8.66
CA GLY A 226 -40.58 -2.91 -7.87
C GLY A 226 -39.45 -2.57 -6.89
N ILE A 227 -38.91 -3.59 -6.20
CA ILE A 227 -37.77 -3.42 -5.29
C ILE A 227 -36.50 -3.05 -6.06
N MET A 228 -36.20 -3.76 -7.16
CA MET A 228 -35.03 -3.51 -8.02
C MET A 228 -35.02 -2.07 -8.58
N VAL A 229 -36.16 -1.60 -9.11
CA VAL A 229 -36.30 -0.23 -9.63
C VAL A 229 -36.13 0.81 -8.52
N SER A 230 -36.74 0.59 -7.34
CA SER A 230 -36.62 1.49 -6.19
C SER A 230 -35.16 1.64 -5.72
N VAL A 231 -34.45 0.51 -5.55
CA VAL A 231 -33.02 0.48 -5.20
C VAL A 231 -32.19 1.24 -6.24
N THR A 232 -32.44 0.99 -7.53
CA THR A 232 -31.72 1.63 -8.64
C THR A 232 -31.89 3.15 -8.62
N VAL A 233 -33.10 3.67 -8.37
CA VAL A 233 -33.35 5.12 -8.29
C VAL A 233 -32.62 5.75 -7.10
N VAL A 234 -32.65 5.12 -5.92
CA VAL A 234 -31.94 5.62 -4.73
C VAL A 234 -30.42 5.64 -4.96
N LYS A 235 -29.84 4.54 -5.46
CA LYS A 235 -28.41 4.46 -5.80
C LYS A 235 -28.01 5.48 -6.88
N PHE A 236 -28.86 5.73 -7.88
CA PHE A 236 -28.61 6.76 -8.91
C PHE A 236 -28.52 8.17 -8.34
N VAL A 237 -29.42 8.55 -7.42
CA VAL A 237 -29.37 9.85 -6.75
C VAL A 237 -28.10 9.99 -5.90
N LEU A 238 -27.72 8.96 -5.16
CA LEU A 238 -26.48 8.94 -4.36
C LEU A 238 -25.23 9.03 -5.25
N MET A 239 -25.21 8.32 -6.38
CA MET A 239 -24.15 8.38 -7.39
C MET A 239 -23.97 9.80 -7.93
N VAL A 240 -25.05 10.46 -8.36
CA VAL A 240 -24.99 11.85 -8.86
C VAL A 240 -24.54 12.83 -7.78
N TYR A 241 -24.90 12.60 -6.52
CA TYR A 241 -24.46 13.42 -5.40
C TYR A 241 -22.96 13.22 -5.09
N CYS A 242 -22.50 11.97 -4.97
CA CYS A 242 -21.12 11.65 -4.62
C CYS A 242 -20.11 12.00 -5.73
N ARG A 243 -20.50 11.94 -7.02
CA ARG A 243 -19.64 12.33 -8.16
C ARG A 243 -19.21 13.80 -8.17
N ARG A 244 -19.81 14.66 -7.35
CA ARG A 244 -19.45 16.09 -7.23
C ARG A 244 -18.16 16.32 -6.45
N PHE A 245 -17.69 15.35 -5.68
CA PHE A 245 -16.54 15.49 -4.78
C PHE A 245 -15.25 14.88 -5.37
N LYS A 246 -14.10 15.53 -5.11
CA LYS A 246 -12.78 15.08 -5.61
C LYS A 246 -12.12 14.03 -4.70
N ASN A 247 -12.50 13.94 -3.42
CA ASN A 247 -11.93 13.00 -2.44
C ASN A 247 -12.09 11.53 -2.86
N ALA A 248 -11.00 10.75 -2.80
CA ALA A 248 -10.99 9.37 -3.28
C ALA A 248 -11.95 8.42 -2.53
N ILE A 249 -12.28 8.68 -1.25
CA ILE A 249 -13.27 7.87 -0.52
C ILE A 249 -14.67 8.15 -1.05
N VAL A 250 -15.01 9.43 -1.27
CA VAL A 250 -16.32 9.80 -1.83
C VAL A 250 -16.44 9.37 -3.29
N ARG A 251 -15.33 9.37 -4.05
CA ARG A 251 -15.27 8.77 -5.40
C ARG A 251 -15.43 7.25 -5.37
N ALA A 252 -14.91 6.55 -4.36
CA ALA A 252 -15.13 5.12 -4.19
C ALA A 252 -16.63 4.81 -3.97
N TYR A 253 -17.32 5.56 -3.10
CA TYR A 253 -18.79 5.50 -2.99
C TYR A 253 -19.51 5.84 -4.29
N ALA A 254 -19.07 6.89 -5.01
CA ALA A 254 -19.67 7.28 -6.28
C ALA A 254 -19.53 6.19 -7.34
N GLN A 255 -18.43 5.46 -7.33
CA GLN A 255 -18.17 4.29 -8.17
C GLN A 255 -19.03 3.11 -7.73
N ASP A 256 -19.09 2.80 -6.43
CA ASP A 256 -19.95 1.76 -5.84
C ASP A 256 -21.41 1.90 -6.29
N HIS A 257 -22.02 3.05 -5.99
CA HIS A 257 -23.40 3.36 -6.39
C HIS A 257 -23.61 3.36 -7.91
N PHE A 258 -22.57 3.67 -8.70
CA PHE A 258 -22.62 3.58 -10.16
C PHE A 258 -22.61 2.14 -10.65
N PHE A 259 -21.81 1.27 -10.02
CA PHE A 259 -21.82 -0.16 -10.26
C PHE A 259 -23.18 -0.75 -9.91
N ASP A 260 -23.75 -0.42 -8.74
CA ASP A 260 -25.08 -0.89 -8.34
C ASP A 260 -26.17 -0.47 -9.32
N VAL A 261 -26.11 0.75 -9.85
CA VAL A 261 -27.06 1.19 -10.89
C VAL A 261 -26.90 0.35 -12.16
N ILE A 262 -25.67 0.05 -12.59
CA ILE A 262 -25.43 -0.79 -13.77
C ILE A 262 -25.88 -2.23 -13.53
N THR A 263 -25.46 -2.86 -12.43
CA THR A 263 -25.76 -4.26 -12.14
C THR A 263 -27.27 -4.49 -12.01
N ASN A 264 -27.97 -3.65 -11.25
CA ASN A 264 -29.43 -3.75 -11.10
C ASN A 264 -30.16 -3.42 -12.42
N SER A 265 -29.73 -2.42 -13.19
CA SER A 265 -30.40 -2.06 -14.46
C SER A 265 -30.22 -3.13 -15.54
N VAL A 266 -28.99 -3.64 -15.71
CA VAL A 266 -28.68 -4.64 -16.73
C VAL A 266 -29.21 -6.02 -16.30
N GLY A 267 -29.17 -6.36 -15.02
CA GLY A 267 -29.80 -7.57 -14.48
C GLY A 267 -31.31 -7.57 -14.68
N LEU A 268 -31.99 -6.47 -14.33
CA LEU A 268 -33.43 -6.32 -14.60
C LEU A 268 -33.77 -6.41 -16.09
N ALA A 269 -32.95 -5.81 -16.96
CA ALA A 269 -33.13 -5.92 -18.41
C ALA A 269 -32.92 -7.37 -18.91
N ALA A 270 -31.91 -8.08 -18.38
CA ALA A 270 -31.62 -9.46 -18.74
C ALA A 270 -32.75 -10.41 -18.31
N ALA A 271 -33.27 -10.26 -17.10
CA ALA A 271 -34.41 -11.03 -16.59
C ALA A 271 -35.68 -10.82 -17.46
N VAL A 272 -36.03 -9.57 -17.78
CA VAL A 272 -37.19 -9.25 -18.64
C VAL A 272 -37.01 -9.81 -20.07
N LEU A 273 -35.80 -9.73 -20.62
CA LEU A 273 -35.48 -10.34 -21.93
C LEU A 273 -35.51 -11.87 -21.88
N ALA A 274 -35.12 -12.49 -20.76
CA ALA A 274 -35.12 -13.93 -20.60
C ALA A 274 -36.54 -14.52 -20.53
N VAL A 275 -37.46 -13.82 -19.86
CA VAL A 275 -38.90 -14.16 -19.87
C VAL A 275 -39.51 -14.01 -21.27
N ARG A 276 -39.07 -13.00 -22.05
CA ARG A 276 -39.68 -12.68 -23.36
C ARG A 276 -39.11 -13.48 -24.54
N PHE A 277 -37.83 -13.84 -24.51
CA PHE A 277 -37.11 -14.44 -25.64
C PHE A 277 -36.47 -15.79 -25.31
N PHE A 278 -35.42 -15.80 -24.48
CA PHE A 278 -34.66 -17.02 -24.18
C PHE A 278 -34.13 -17.01 -22.74
N TRP A 279 -34.44 -18.08 -21.99
CA TRP A 279 -34.07 -18.23 -20.57
C TRP A 279 -32.57 -18.07 -20.27
N TRP A 280 -31.68 -18.41 -21.21
CA TRP A 280 -30.22 -18.31 -21.03
C TRP A 280 -29.68 -16.87 -21.06
N ILE A 281 -30.50 -15.88 -21.45
CA ILE A 281 -30.09 -14.46 -21.50
C ILE A 281 -29.73 -13.94 -20.10
N ASP A 282 -30.48 -14.35 -19.07
CA ASP A 282 -30.29 -13.89 -17.69
C ASP A 282 -28.93 -14.34 -17.09
N PRO A 283 -28.60 -15.65 -17.03
CA PRO A 283 -27.29 -16.09 -16.56
C PRO A 283 -26.14 -15.58 -17.44
N THR A 284 -26.35 -15.40 -18.75
CA THR A 284 -25.34 -14.81 -19.63
C THR A 284 -25.11 -13.33 -19.33
N GLY A 285 -26.18 -12.56 -19.09
CA GLY A 285 -26.11 -11.17 -18.66
C GLY A 285 -25.38 -11.02 -17.33
N ALA A 286 -25.72 -11.86 -16.35
CA ALA A 286 -25.06 -11.89 -15.04
C ALA A 286 -23.57 -12.25 -15.15
N ILE A 287 -23.17 -13.22 -15.99
CA ILE A 287 -21.76 -13.53 -16.29
C ILE A 287 -21.02 -12.32 -16.87
N ILE A 288 -21.62 -11.60 -17.82
CA ILE A 288 -21.01 -10.40 -18.44
C ILE A 288 -20.83 -9.28 -17.40
N ILE A 289 -21.86 -9.02 -16.59
CA ILE A 289 -21.81 -8.05 -15.48
C ILE A 289 -20.72 -8.43 -14.49
N ALA A 290 -20.66 -9.70 -14.08
CA ALA A 290 -19.70 -10.20 -13.12
C ALA A 290 -18.24 -10.02 -13.60
N LEU A 291 -17.95 -10.34 -14.86
CA LEU A 291 -16.63 -10.09 -15.46
C LEU A 291 -16.27 -8.59 -15.50
N TYR A 292 -17.24 -7.71 -15.79
CA TYR A 292 -17.06 -6.26 -15.78
C TYR A 292 -16.77 -5.71 -14.36
N THR A 293 -17.50 -6.23 -13.37
CA THR A 293 -17.32 -5.94 -11.94
C THR A 293 -15.93 -6.37 -11.44
N ILE A 294 -15.54 -7.63 -11.69
CA ILE A 294 -14.22 -8.16 -11.31
C ILE A 294 -13.10 -7.32 -11.93
N ASN A 295 -13.15 -7.08 -13.25
CA ASN A 295 -12.13 -6.30 -13.95
C ASN A 295 -12.00 -4.87 -13.40
N THR A 296 -13.13 -4.22 -13.11
CA THR A 296 -13.08 -2.85 -12.60
C THR A 296 -12.54 -2.78 -11.18
N TRP A 297 -12.98 -3.64 -10.27
CA TRP A 297 -12.46 -3.65 -8.91
C TRP A 297 -11.01 -4.12 -8.82
N ALA A 298 -10.59 -5.08 -9.65
CA ALA A 298 -9.18 -5.45 -9.79
C ALA A 298 -8.31 -4.26 -10.29
N LYS A 299 -8.82 -3.46 -11.23
CA LYS A 299 -8.16 -2.22 -11.65
C LYS A 299 -8.06 -1.19 -10.52
N THR A 300 -9.14 -1.00 -9.74
CA THR A 300 -9.13 -0.15 -8.54
C THR A 300 -8.08 -0.60 -7.52
N VAL A 301 -7.94 -1.90 -7.26
CA VAL A 301 -6.89 -2.46 -6.39
C VAL A 301 -5.51 -2.11 -6.95
N LEU A 302 -5.24 -2.37 -8.23
CA LEU A 302 -3.94 -2.08 -8.86
C LEU A 302 -3.58 -0.59 -8.86
N GLU A 303 -4.56 0.30 -9.04
CA GLU A 303 -4.36 1.75 -8.96
C GLU A 303 -3.96 2.20 -7.55
N ASN A 304 -4.63 1.69 -6.51
CA ASN A 304 -4.31 2.04 -5.12
C ASN A 304 -3.01 1.36 -4.62
N VAL A 305 -2.69 0.16 -5.12
CA VAL A 305 -1.37 -0.46 -4.89
C VAL A 305 -0.25 0.38 -5.51
N HIS A 306 -0.45 0.91 -6.73
CA HIS A 306 0.51 1.83 -7.34
C HIS A 306 0.68 3.14 -6.57
N ALA A 307 -0.34 3.60 -5.83
CA ALA A 307 -0.28 4.79 -5.00
C ALA A 307 0.57 4.58 -3.72
N LEU A 308 0.59 3.35 -3.18
CA LEU A 308 1.31 2.99 -1.95
C LEU A 308 2.73 2.42 -2.17
N ILE A 309 3.04 1.94 -3.38
CA ILE A 309 4.30 1.23 -3.65
C ILE A 309 5.55 2.12 -3.66
N GLY A 310 5.42 3.46 -3.76
CA GLY A 310 6.55 4.34 -4.05
C GLY A 310 6.92 4.36 -5.53
N ARG A 311 5.93 4.59 -6.42
CA ARG A 311 6.18 4.79 -7.84
C ARG A 311 6.64 6.22 -8.08
N THR A 312 7.65 6.42 -8.93
CA THR A 312 8.10 7.78 -9.32
C THR A 312 6.96 8.63 -9.90
N ALA A 313 7.01 9.93 -9.63
CA ALA A 313 6.13 10.95 -10.19
C ALA A 313 6.25 11.03 -11.73
N PRO A 314 5.25 11.59 -12.43
CA PRO A 314 5.40 11.88 -13.85
C PRO A 314 6.58 12.85 -14.09
N PRO A 315 7.34 12.70 -15.19
CA PRO A 315 8.52 13.53 -15.44
C PRO A 315 8.20 15.02 -15.54
N ASP A 316 6.96 15.35 -15.90
CA ASP A 316 6.48 16.73 -16.02
C ASP A 316 6.38 17.40 -14.63
N PHE A 317 6.07 16.63 -13.58
CA PHE A 317 6.09 17.10 -12.19
C PHE A 317 7.51 17.20 -11.65
N LEU A 318 8.38 16.21 -11.96
CA LEU A 318 9.80 16.29 -11.62
C LEU A 318 10.46 17.54 -12.22
N ALA A 319 10.14 17.87 -13.48
CA ALA A 319 10.62 19.08 -14.12
C ALA A 319 10.14 20.36 -13.41
N LYS A 320 8.86 20.43 -12.98
CA LYS A 320 8.36 21.57 -12.18
C LYS A 320 9.15 21.72 -10.87
N LEU A 321 9.42 20.61 -10.17
CA LEU A 321 10.24 20.62 -8.96
C LEU A 321 11.65 21.13 -9.25
N THR A 322 12.36 20.58 -10.23
CA THR A 322 13.71 21.02 -10.61
C THR A 322 13.75 22.52 -10.94
N TYR A 323 12.74 23.04 -11.64
CA TYR A 323 12.61 24.46 -11.94
C TYR A 323 12.44 25.32 -10.67
N LEU A 324 11.55 24.91 -9.77
CA LEU A 324 11.29 25.57 -8.49
C LEU A 324 12.52 25.58 -7.57
N ILE A 325 13.28 24.48 -7.55
CA ILE A 325 14.52 24.33 -6.78
C ILE A 325 15.61 25.25 -7.34
N TRP A 326 15.84 25.24 -8.66
CA TRP A 326 16.89 26.05 -9.28
C TRP A 326 16.65 27.56 -9.07
N ASN A 327 15.40 28.02 -9.22
CA ASN A 327 15.03 29.41 -9.04
C ASN A 327 14.85 29.82 -7.55
N HIS A 328 15.16 28.94 -6.59
CA HIS A 328 14.99 29.21 -5.17
C HIS A 328 16.03 30.20 -4.62
N HIS A 329 17.33 29.93 -4.79
CA HIS A 329 18.42 30.70 -4.20
C HIS A 329 19.69 30.69 -5.07
N GLU A 330 20.45 31.78 -5.08
CA GLU A 330 21.58 31.98 -6.01
C GLU A 330 22.84 31.15 -5.68
N GLU A 331 22.99 30.76 -4.42
CA GLU A 331 24.07 29.91 -3.92
C GLU A 331 23.96 28.42 -4.31
N ILE A 332 22.84 28.01 -4.92
CA ILE A 332 22.64 26.63 -5.38
C ILE A 332 23.52 26.40 -6.61
N LYS A 333 24.65 25.70 -6.44
CA LYS A 333 25.60 25.43 -7.51
C LYS A 333 25.09 24.34 -8.46
N HIS A 334 24.58 23.26 -7.89
CA HIS A 334 24.04 22.11 -8.59
C HIS A 334 22.82 21.54 -7.87
N ILE A 335 21.98 20.85 -8.64
CA ILE A 335 20.96 19.93 -8.12
C ILE A 335 21.45 18.56 -8.54
N ASP A 336 21.88 17.72 -7.60
CA ASP A 336 22.35 16.38 -7.92
C ASP A 336 21.16 15.49 -8.29
N THR A 337 20.22 15.38 -7.35
CA THR A 337 19.13 14.42 -7.44
C THR A 337 17.79 15.05 -7.08
N VAL A 338 16.76 14.78 -7.90
CA VAL A 338 15.36 15.12 -7.64
C VAL A 338 14.51 13.86 -7.75
N ARG A 339 14.02 13.38 -6.62
CA ARG A 339 13.18 12.19 -6.49
C ARG A 339 11.81 12.62 -5.95
N ALA A 340 10.75 12.32 -6.69
CA ALA A 340 9.39 12.40 -6.15
C ALA A 340 8.68 11.08 -6.38
N TYR A 341 8.04 10.52 -5.35
CA TYR A 341 7.37 9.21 -5.43
C TYR A 341 6.06 9.16 -4.65
N THR A 342 5.12 8.36 -5.15
CA THR A 342 3.77 8.24 -4.58
C THR A 342 3.81 7.61 -3.19
N PHE A 343 3.17 8.24 -2.21
CA PHE A 343 3.18 7.82 -0.83
C PHE A 343 1.78 7.84 -0.21
N GLY A 344 0.85 7.15 -0.86
CA GLY A 344 -0.57 7.29 -0.62
C GLY A 344 -1.19 8.20 -1.68
N SER A 345 -1.93 9.23 -1.28
CA SER A 345 -2.58 10.17 -2.22
C SER A 345 -1.68 11.32 -2.71
N HIS A 346 -0.51 11.49 -2.10
CA HIS A 346 0.44 12.58 -2.34
C HIS A 346 1.83 12.04 -2.70
N TYR A 347 2.76 12.93 -3.05
CA TYR A 347 4.17 12.67 -3.25
C TYR A 347 4.97 12.94 -1.98
N PHE A 348 5.96 12.09 -1.76
CA PHE A 348 7.14 12.43 -0.97
C PHE A 348 8.21 12.88 -1.95
N VAL A 349 8.91 13.96 -1.58
CA VAL A 349 9.95 14.61 -2.38
C VAL A 349 11.27 14.51 -1.61
N GLU A 350 12.31 13.98 -2.26
CA GLU A 350 13.71 13.94 -1.81
C GLU A 350 14.50 14.74 -2.84
N VAL A 351 15.23 15.76 -2.38
CA VAL A 351 15.97 16.70 -3.22
C VAL A 351 17.34 16.92 -2.62
N ASP A 352 18.37 16.73 -3.43
CA ASP A 352 19.75 16.75 -2.99
C ASP A 352 20.43 17.95 -3.71
N ILE A 353 20.73 19.03 -2.97
CA ILE A 353 21.27 20.30 -3.50
C ILE A 353 22.72 20.52 -3.07
N VAL A 354 23.52 21.12 -3.95
CA VAL A 354 24.94 21.39 -3.71
C VAL A 354 25.17 22.88 -3.41
N LEU A 355 25.71 23.18 -2.23
CA LEU A 355 26.06 24.52 -1.75
C LEU A 355 27.60 24.71 -1.63
N PRO A 356 28.12 25.92 -1.35
CA PRO A 356 29.54 26.12 -1.08
C PRO A 356 30.04 25.39 0.18
N GLU A 357 31.17 24.70 0.08
CA GLU A 357 31.81 23.95 1.19
C GLU A 357 32.21 24.85 2.38
N ASP A 358 32.51 26.12 2.09
CA ASP A 358 32.90 27.18 3.00
C ASP A 358 31.71 27.96 3.58
N MET A 359 30.47 27.57 3.23
CA MET A 359 29.27 28.14 3.81
C MET A 359 29.10 27.71 5.28
N LEU A 360 28.71 28.66 6.14
CA LEU A 360 28.32 28.39 7.52
C LEU A 360 27.06 27.52 7.56
N LEU A 361 27.01 26.55 8.46
CA LEU A 361 25.91 25.59 8.61
C LEU A 361 24.56 26.30 8.79
N ASN A 362 24.51 27.40 9.56
CA ASN A 362 23.26 28.16 9.75
C ASN A 362 22.70 28.76 8.44
N LYS A 363 23.56 29.22 7.52
CA LYS A 363 23.14 29.73 6.20
C LYS A 363 22.66 28.60 5.30
N ALA A 364 23.40 27.49 5.26
CA ALA A 364 23.02 26.31 4.50
C ALA A 364 21.66 25.77 4.97
N HIS A 365 21.48 25.62 6.29
CA HIS A 365 20.23 25.22 6.91
C HIS A 365 19.05 26.13 6.52
N ASN A 366 19.20 27.45 6.63
CA ASN A 366 18.14 28.40 6.25
C ASN A 366 17.74 28.29 4.76
N ILE A 367 18.70 28.04 3.86
CA ILE A 367 18.41 27.80 2.43
C ILE A 367 17.64 26.49 2.25
N GLY A 368 18.06 25.42 2.94
CA GLY A 368 17.38 24.11 2.90
C GLY A 368 15.96 24.13 3.49
N GLU A 369 15.79 24.74 4.67
CA GLU A 369 14.51 24.86 5.36
C GLU A 369 13.50 25.67 4.52
N THR A 370 13.90 26.85 4.03
CA THR A 370 13.01 27.67 3.19
C THR A 370 12.70 27.01 1.84
N LEU A 371 13.60 26.17 1.30
CA LEU A 371 13.30 25.33 0.13
C LEU A 371 12.31 24.22 0.48
N GLN A 372 12.49 23.55 1.63
CA GLN A 372 11.57 22.52 2.11
C GLN A 372 10.15 23.09 2.31
N GLU A 373 10.01 24.24 2.98
CA GLU A 373 8.72 24.90 3.17
C GLU A 373 8.06 25.21 1.81
N LYS A 374 8.81 25.75 0.85
CA LYS A 374 8.32 26.06 -0.50
C LYS A 374 7.88 24.80 -1.25
N LEU A 375 8.57 23.67 -1.08
CA LEU A 375 8.18 22.38 -1.67
C LEU A 375 6.93 21.78 -0.99
N GLU A 376 6.80 21.91 0.33
CA GLU A 376 5.64 21.40 1.10
C GLU A 376 4.35 22.23 0.91
N GLN A 377 4.45 23.45 0.41
CA GLN A 377 3.29 24.26 -0.01
C GLN A 377 2.57 23.72 -1.28
N LEU A 378 3.21 22.84 -2.06
CA LEU A 378 2.60 22.20 -3.23
C LEU A 378 1.51 21.19 -2.79
N PRO A 379 0.26 21.26 -3.28
CA PRO A 379 -0.85 20.43 -2.79
C PRO A 379 -0.70 18.94 -3.12
N GLU A 380 0.11 18.60 -4.13
CA GLU A 380 0.50 17.22 -4.41
C GLU A 380 1.59 16.68 -3.48
N VAL A 381 2.34 17.52 -2.77
CA VAL A 381 3.41 17.12 -1.85
C VAL A 381 2.83 16.94 -0.44
N GLU A 382 3.27 15.90 0.27
CA GLU A 382 2.92 15.69 1.69
C GLU A 382 4.11 15.91 2.64
N ARG A 383 5.33 15.73 2.14
CA ARG A 383 6.59 16.03 2.83
C ARG A 383 7.69 16.21 1.79
N ALA A 384 8.59 17.15 2.02
CA ALA A 384 9.85 17.26 1.31
C ALA A 384 11.01 17.00 2.27
N PHE A 385 12.08 16.39 1.75
CA PHE A 385 13.36 16.26 2.40
C PHE A 385 14.38 16.93 1.48
N VAL A 386 15.10 17.91 2.00
CA VAL A 386 16.17 18.62 1.29
C VAL A 386 17.48 18.19 1.91
N HIS A 387 18.26 17.37 1.22
CA HIS A 387 19.64 17.09 1.59
C HIS A 387 20.54 18.21 1.06
N ILE A 388 21.60 18.52 1.81
CA ILE A 388 22.56 19.57 1.47
C ILE A 388 23.94 18.96 1.38
N ASP A 389 24.44 18.92 0.15
CA ASP A 389 25.77 18.47 -0.20
C ASP A 389 26.72 19.66 -0.38
N PHE A 390 28.03 19.37 -0.29
CA PHE A 390 29.08 20.23 -0.82
C PHE A 390 29.78 19.61 -2.05
N GLU A 391 29.57 18.32 -2.32
CA GLU A 391 30.12 17.62 -3.48
C GLU A 391 29.04 16.96 -4.37
N PHE A 392 29.37 16.75 -5.65
CA PHE A 392 28.49 16.16 -6.67
C PHE A 392 29.09 14.88 -7.28
N THR A 393 30.03 14.26 -6.57
CA THR A 393 30.86 13.15 -7.08
C THR A 393 30.84 11.91 -6.19
N HIS A 394 29.77 11.74 -5.39
CA HIS A 394 29.62 10.62 -4.47
C HIS A 394 29.07 9.34 -5.14
N ARG A 395 29.12 8.21 -4.41
CA ARG A 395 28.43 6.97 -4.80
C ARG A 395 27.00 7.01 -4.26
N PRO A 396 25.98 6.53 -4.99
CA PRO A 396 24.57 6.67 -4.58
C PRO A 396 24.35 6.21 -3.13
N GLU A 397 23.94 7.14 -2.27
CA GLU A 397 23.90 7.04 -0.81
C GLU A 397 23.20 5.78 -0.32
N HIS A 398 22.10 5.41 -0.99
CA HIS A 398 21.31 4.23 -0.65
C HIS A 398 22.08 2.94 -0.94
N LYS A 399 22.71 2.35 0.08
CA LYS A 399 23.41 1.06 0.01
C LYS A 399 22.58 0.01 -0.74
N ASN A 400 22.99 -0.24 -1.98
CA ASN A 400 22.34 -1.19 -2.86
C ASN A 400 22.47 -2.61 -2.30
N SER A 401 21.35 -3.19 -1.83
CA SER A 401 21.28 -4.61 -1.44
C SER A 401 21.60 -5.64 -2.54
N ILE A 402 22.10 -5.20 -3.71
CA ILE A 402 22.48 -6.02 -4.89
C ILE A 402 23.75 -5.47 -5.61
N SER A 403 24.62 -4.65 -4.98
CA SER A 403 25.94 -4.32 -5.58
C SER A 403 27.09 -4.91 -4.77
N SER A 404 27.64 -6.02 -5.26
CA SER A 404 28.88 -6.63 -4.76
C SER A 404 30.08 -5.68 -4.94
N PRO A 405 31.00 -5.58 -3.96
CA PRO A 405 32.33 -5.05 -4.20
C PRO A 405 33.12 -6.07 -5.05
N THR A 406 33.11 -5.89 -6.37
CA THR A 406 33.82 -6.76 -7.31
C THR A 406 35.31 -6.40 -7.41
N SER A 407 36.04 -6.52 -6.30
CA SER A 407 37.52 -6.54 -6.29
C SER A 407 38.03 -7.11 -4.97
N GLY A 408 38.74 -8.22 -5.02
CA GLY A 408 39.38 -8.84 -3.85
C GLY A 408 40.64 -8.09 -3.39
N GLY A 409 40.47 -6.85 -2.94
CA GLY A 409 41.49 -6.10 -2.21
C GLY A 409 41.18 -6.13 -0.72
N ARG A 410 42.12 -6.59 0.09
CA ARG A 410 42.13 -6.20 1.52
C ARG A 410 42.47 -4.71 1.57
N THR A 411 41.47 -3.86 1.80
CA THR A 411 41.72 -2.60 2.49
C THR A 411 41.98 -2.97 3.95
N GLU A 412 43.26 -3.10 4.30
CA GLU A 412 43.64 -2.98 5.71
C GLU A 412 43.24 -1.58 6.18
N PRO A 413 42.71 -1.42 7.41
CA PRO A 413 42.44 -0.10 7.94
C PRO A 413 43.74 0.69 7.95
N LEU A 414 43.72 1.91 7.39
CA LEU A 414 44.84 2.82 7.49
C LEU A 414 45.18 3.01 8.98
N PRO A 415 46.47 2.95 9.37
CA PRO A 415 46.84 3.24 10.74
C PRO A 415 46.48 4.70 11.03
N VAL A 416 45.58 4.91 11.99
CA VAL A 416 45.32 6.23 12.55
C VAL A 416 46.65 6.77 13.06
N SER A 417 47.08 7.91 12.53
CA SER A 417 48.30 8.57 12.98
C SER A 417 48.16 8.95 14.45
N GLN A 418 48.93 8.31 15.32
CA GLN A 418 49.12 8.73 16.70
C GLN A 418 50.01 9.98 16.72
N ASP A 419 49.41 11.13 16.45
CA ASP A 419 49.88 12.43 16.94
C ASP A 419 48.64 13.28 17.28
N ASP A 420 48.78 14.18 18.25
CA ASP A 420 47.72 14.99 18.89
C ASP A 420 46.82 14.26 19.92
N THR A 421 47.44 13.52 20.85
CA THR A 421 46.82 13.28 22.17
C THR A 421 46.82 14.57 23.01
N VAL A 422 45.84 15.45 22.77
CA VAL A 422 45.48 16.49 23.74
C VAL A 422 44.83 15.79 24.94
N GLN A 423 45.40 15.96 26.14
CA GLN A 423 44.76 15.50 27.37
C GLN A 423 43.48 16.31 27.60
N PRO A 424 42.32 15.68 27.80
CA PRO A 424 41.13 16.44 28.17
C PRO A 424 41.29 16.97 29.59
N ASP A 425 41.37 18.30 29.71
CA ASP A 425 41.26 18.99 30.99
C ASP A 425 39.94 18.58 31.67
N GLY A 426 40.00 18.38 32.99
CA GLY A 426 38.94 17.73 33.75
C GLY A 426 37.62 18.51 33.78
N ASN A 427 36.73 18.25 32.84
CA ASN A 427 35.30 18.54 32.91
C ASN A 427 34.50 17.46 32.19
N THR A 428 33.45 16.95 32.87
CA THR A 428 32.39 16.01 32.42
C THR A 428 32.63 15.19 31.14
N PRO A 429 32.72 13.84 31.20
CA PRO A 429 32.81 13.03 29.99
C PRO A 429 31.57 13.24 29.11
N TRP A 430 31.79 13.52 27.82
CA TRP A 430 30.71 13.65 26.82
C TRP A 430 30.06 12.29 26.51
N ARG A 431 30.85 11.21 26.58
CA ARG A 431 30.42 9.82 26.35
C ARG A 431 29.67 9.26 27.56
N LEU A 432 28.47 8.74 27.32
CA LEU A 432 27.64 8.07 28.33
C LEU A 432 28.12 6.62 28.55
N ASP A 433 28.80 6.34 29.67
CA ASP A 433 29.23 5.00 30.08
C ASP A 433 28.05 4.21 30.70
N VAL A 434 27.73 3.04 30.15
CA VAL A 434 26.64 2.18 30.66
C VAL A 434 26.89 1.74 32.12
N LYS A 435 28.15 1.66 32.56
CA LYS A 435 28.55 1.18 33.90
C LYS A 435 28.17 2.14 35.04
N GLU A 436 27.90 3.42 34.76
CA GLU A 436 27.36 4.35 35.76
C GLU A 436 25.87 4.08 36.08
N PHE A 437 25.14 3.36 35.21
CA PHE A 437 23.70 3.13 35.36
C PHE A 437 23.36 1.88 36.16
N ARG A 438 23.43 1.97 37.50
CA ARG A 438 22.83 0.97 38.40
C ARG A 438 21.33 1.24 38.63
N LEU A 439 20.50 0.22 38.37
CA LEU A 439 19.11 0.19 38.83
C LEU A 439 19.06 0.07 40.36
N PRO A 440 18.10 0.73 41.04
CA PRO A 440 17.87 0.50 42.46
C PRO A 440 17.49 -0.96 42.69
N GLN A 441 18.28 -1.70 43.46
CA GLN A 441 17.89 -3.04 43.89
C GLN A 441 16.64 -2.95 44.79
N GLN A 442 15.72 -3.92 44.65
CA GLN A 442 14.67 -4.16 45.65
C GLN A 442 15.26 -4.81 46.91
N SER A 443 16.19 -4.11 47.57
CA SER A 443 16.62 -4.42 48.94
C SER A 443 15.88 -3.49 49.90
N GLY A 444 15.07 -4.06 50.78
CA GLY A 444 14.48 -3.29 51.87
C GLY A 444 15.55 -2.74 52.82
N THR A 445 15.15 -1.71 53.59
CA THR A 445 15.87 -1.09 54.72
C THR A 445 17.16 -0.30 54.44
N SER A 446 17.04 1.02 54.66
CA SER A 446 18.03 1.96 55.25
C SER A 446 19.43 2.13 54.64
N GLY A 447 19.74 3.36 54.22
CA GLY A 447 21.12 3.89 54.15
C GLY A 447 21.41 4.78 52.94
N ASP A 448 21.79 6.03 53.21
CA ASP A 448 22.62 6.92 52.39
C ASP A 448 22.20 7.25 50.94
N ASP A 449 21.19 8.12 50.85
CA ASP A 449 20.72 8.76 49.62
C ASP A 449 21.62 9.96 49.23
N HIS A 450 22.81 9.70 48.68
CA HIS A 450 23.69 10.76 48.12
C HIS A 450 24.18 10.52 46.68
N ASP A 451 24.30 9.26 46.24
CA ASP A 451 24.77 8.93 44.87
C ASP A 451 23.61 8.75 43.85
N SER A 452 22.38 8.62 44.36
CA SER A 452 21.17 8.39 43.56
C SER A 452 20.72 9.60 42.72
N GLY A 453 21.36 10.76 42.87
CA GLY A 453 21.06 11.98 42.12
C GLY A 453 21.66 12.01 40.71
N ARG A 454 22.91 11.55 40.54
CA ARG A 454 23.62 11.54 39.24
C ARG A 454 23.00 10.56 38.26
N SER A 455 22.83 9.31 38.68
CA SER A 455 22.15 8.27 37.92
C SER A 455 20.74 8.71 37.50
N ARG A 456 19.95 9.28 38.44
CA ARG A 456 18.61 9.83 38.12
C ARG A 456 18.66 10.98 37.10
N PHE A 457 19.69 11.83 37.08
CA PHE A 457 19.82 12.91 36.11
C PHE A 457 20.23 12.43 34.71
N ALA A 458 21.22 11.54 34.61
CA ALA A 458 21.66 10.97 33.34
C ALA A 458 20.56 10.12 32.67
N PHE A 459 19.85 9.30 33.46
CA PHE A 459 18.75 8.48 32.97
C PHE A 459 17.56 9.35 32.51
N ARG A 460 17.35 10.51 33.15
CA ARG A 460 16.34 11.50 32.74
C ARG A 460 16.72 12.26 31.47
N ARG A 461 18.00 12.33 31.07
CA ARG A 461 18.40 12.82 29.74
C ARG A 461 18.12 11.77 28.66
N LEU A 462 18.59 10.53 28.85
CA LEU A 462 18.38 9.42 27.89
C LEU A 462 16.91 9.05 27.66
N CYS A 463 16.09 9.07 28.72
CA CYS A 463 14.68 8.64 28.65
C CYS A 463 13.66 9.81 28.62
N ALA A 464 14.09 11.06 28.38
CA ALA A 464 13.17 12.18 28.23
C ALA A 464 13.34 13.05 26.97
N PRO A 465 13.28 12.48 25.75
CA PRO A 465 12.41 13.11 24.78
C PRO A 465 10.99 13.10 25.37
N ARG A 466 10.29 14.25 25.36
CA ARG A 466 8.90 14.40 25.88
C ARG A 466 7.94 13.30 25.41
N HIS A 467 8.24 12.68 24.26
CA HIS A 467 7.55 11.57 23.62
C HIS A 467 7.45 10.29 24.48
N PHE A 468 8.48 9.94 25.27
CA PHE A 468 8.53 8.64 25.97
C PHE A 468 7.43 8.50 27.03
N TRP A 469 7.24 9.53 27.86
CA TRP A 469 6.25 9.54 28.94
C TRP A 469 4.80 9.65 28.45
N LEU A 470 4.56 10.31 27.32
CA LEU A 470 3.22 10.52 26.74
C LEU A 470 2.66 9.26 26.06
N LEU A 471 3.51 8.35 25.60
CA LEU A 471 3.09 7.11 24.94
C LEU A 471 2.46 6.08 25.90
N ASN A 472 2.80 6.15 27.19
CA ASN A 472 2.40 5.16 28.21
C ASN A 472 1.33 5.65 29.22
N SER A 473 0.81 6.87 29.07
CA SER A 473 -0.06 7.54 30.06
C SER A 473 -1.51 6.98 30.17
N GLY A 474 -1.73 5.69 29.94
CA GLY A 474 -3.08 5.09 29.82
C GLY A 474 -3.22 3.63 30.27
N LYS A 475 -2.25 3.09 31.02
CA LYS A 475 -2.33 1.75 31.63
C LYS A 475 -1.77 1.79 33.05
N GLU A 476 -2.37 1.01 33.96
CA GLU A 476 -1.75 0.71 35.26
C GLU A 476 -0.43 -0.03 35.02
N PHE A 477 0.68 0.68 35.18
CA PHE A 477 2.01 0.14 34.92
C PHE A 477 2.44 -0.71 36.13
N LYS A 478 2.56 -2.03 35.93
CA LYS A 478 3.13 -2.90 36.97
C LYS A 478 4.61 -2.56 37.14
N VAL A 479 5.01 -2.26 38.38
CA VAL A 479 6.40 -1.90 38.73
C VAL A 479 7.41 -2.97 38.28
N GLU A 480 7.03 -4.25 38.35
CA GLU A 480 7.84 -5.37 37.85
C GLU A 480 8.06 -5.34 36.33
N GLU A 481 7.05 -4.89 35.57
CA GLU A 481 7.11 -4.77 34.10
C GLU A 481 7.99 -3.58 33.68
N TYR A 482 8.01 -2.51 34.48
CA TYR A 482 8.96 -1.39 34.35
C TYR A 482 10.42 -1.85 34.57
N TYR A 483 10.73 -2.52 35.68
CA TYR A 483 12.10 -2.99 35.93
C TYR A 483 12.57 -4.01 34.86
N LYS A 484 11.71 -4.94 34.45
CA LYS A 484 11.99 -5.86 33.32
C LYS A 484 12.11 -5.17 31.97
N GLN A 485 11.67 -3.92 31.82
CA GLN A 485 11.94 -3.12 30.63
C GLN A 485 13.27 -2.36 30.76
N GLN A 486 13.58 -1.85 31.96
CA GLN A 486 14.85 -1.17 32.22
C GLN A 486 16.07 -2.10 32.12
N GLU A 487 15.94 -3.34 32.58
CA GLU A 487 16.98 -4.37 32.46
C GLU A 487 17.30 -4.70 30.99
N ARG A 488 16.26 -4.91 30.17
CA ARG A 488 16.39 -5.09 28.71
C ARG A 488 16.94 -3.86 27.97
N LEU A 489 16.69 -2.65 28.49
CA LEU A 489 17.32 -1.43 27.98
C LEU A 489 18.83 -1.41 28.27
N LEU A 490 19.25 -1.78 29.48
CA LEU A 490 20.65 -1.81 29.89
C LEU A 490 21.46 -2.92 29.18
N GLU A 491 20.92 -4.14 29.11
CA GLU A 491 21.46 -5.19 28.22
C GLU A 491 21.59 -4.64 26.78
N GLY A 492 20.54 -3.96 26.34
CA GLY A 492 20.47 -3.37 25.01
C GLY A 492 21.47 -2.25 24.74
N PHE A 493 21.89 -1.48 25.75
CA PHE A 493 22.96 -0.48 25.62
C PHE A 493 24.34 -1.14 25.67
N SER A 494 24.54 -2.18 26.47
CA SER A 494 25.79 -2.93 26.50
C SER A 494 26.07 -3.63 25.16
N GLU A 495 25.05 -4.19 24.50
CA GLU A 495 25.16 -4.69 23.11
C GLU A 495 25.59 -3.59 22.10
N MET A 496 25.26 -2.33 22.37
CA MET A 496 25.57 -1.20 21.50
C MET A 496 26.97 -0.64 21.78
N GLU A 497 27.43 -0.67 23.03
CA GLU A 497 28.83 -0.44 23.37
C GLU A 497 29.72 -1.47 22.68
N THR A 498 29.41 -2.78 22.75
CA THR A 498 30.20 -3.81 22.05
C THR A 498 30.15 -3.66 20.54
N MET A 499 29.01 -3.27 19.95
CA MET A 499 28.95 -2.92 18.51
C MET A 499 29.84 -1.71 18.16
N THR A 500 29.95 -0.73 19.06
CA THR A 500 30.80 0.48 18.87
C THR A 500 32.28 0.16 19.02
N GLU A 501 32.65 -0.88 19.79
CA GLU A 501 34.03 -1.27 20.06
C GLU A 501 34.55 -2.39 19.14
N GLU A 502 33.72 -3.36 18.75
CA GLU A 502 34.09 -4.52 17.91
C GLU A 502 33.62 -4.42 16.44
N GLY A 503 32.72 -3.48 16.13
CA GLY A 503 32.30 -3.13 14.76
C GLY A 503 31.39 -4.13 14.02
N TRP A 504 31.03 -5.28 14.60
CA TRP A 504 30.19 -6.30 13.94
C TRP A 504 29.24 -7.04 14.89
N LEU A 505 28.04 -7.39 14.39
CA LEU A 505 27.10 -8.29 15.07
C LEU A 505 27.40 -9.77 14.77
N PRO A 506 27.47 -10.68 15.76
CA PRO A 506 27.89 -12.08 15.59
C PRO A 506 26.86 -13.00 14.90
N ALA A 507 25.84 -12.47 14.22
CA ALA A 507 24.68 -13.25 13.74
C ALA A 507 24.16 -12.89 12.32
N SER A 508 24.95 -12.22 11.48
CA SER A 508 24.59 -11.98 10.07
C SER A 508 24.76 -13.24 9.21
N LEU A 509 23.71 -13.64 8.48
CA LEU A 509 23.78 -14.70 7.46
C LEU A 509 24.68 -14.27 6.30
N THR A 510 25.54 -15.16 5.80
CA THR A 510 26.35 -14.85 4.60
C THR A 510 25.48 -14.72 3.35
N GLU A 511 25.95 -13.98 2.35
CA GLU A 511 25.19 -13.69 1.12
C GLU A 511 24.70 -14.97 0.41
N ASP A 512 25.53 -16.02 0.38
CA ASP A 512 25.17 -17.32 -0.19
C ASP A 512 24.09 -18.05 0.63
N GLN A 513 24.12 -17.94 1.96
CA GLN A 513 23.06 -18.47 2.81
C GLN A 513 21.74 -17.71 2.57
N MET A 514 21.78 -16.39 2.38
CA MET A 514 20.60 -15.61 2.01
C MET A 514 20.06 -15.99 0.62
N LYS A 515 20.92 -16.17 -0.38
CA LYS A 515 20.54 -16.66 -1.73
C LYS A 515 19.90 -18.05 -1.67
N GLN A 516 20.45 -18.97 -0.86
CA GLN A 516 19.89 -20.30 -0.65
C GLN A 516 18.54 -20.26 0.08
N LEU A 517 18.39 -19.43 1.12
CA LEU A 517 17.14 -19.23 1.86
C LEU A 517 16.04 -18.71 0.90
N ALA A 518 16.33 -17.64 0.16
CA ALA A 518 15.40 -17.10 -0.83
C ALA A 518 15.05 -18.09 -1.96
N LYS A 519 15.96 -19.02 -2.30
CA LYS A 519 15.63 -20.14 -3.22
C LYS A 519 14.65 -21.13 -2.58
N ARG A 520 14.85 -21.51 -1.32
CA ARG A 520 13.95 -22.42 -0.58
C ARG A 520 12.55 -21.81 -0.37
N GLU A 521 12.47 -20.53 -0.02
CA GLU A 521 11.19 -19.80 0.11
C GLU A 521 10.41 -19.76 -1.20
N ARG A 522 11.08 -19.50 -2.34
CA ARG A 522 10.44 -19.56 -3.67
C ARG A 522 9.95 -20.97 -4.03
N MET A 523 10.67 -22.02 -3.62
CA MET A 523 10.20 -23.40 -3.79
C MET A 523 8.97 -23.70 -2.92
N ALA A 524 8.87 -23.15 -1.70
CA ALA A 524 7.68 -23.31 -0.84
C ALA A 524 6.42 -22.67 -1.46
N VAL A 525 6.55 -21.47 -2.04
CA VAL A 525 5.46 -20.81 -2.77
C VAL A 525 5.05 -21.63 -4.01
N HIS A 526 6.01 -22.13 -4.80
CA HIS A 526 5.68 -22.96 -5.98
C HIS A 526 5.05 -24.29 -5.58
N ALA A 527 5.57 -24.98 -4.56
CA ALA A 527 5.02 -26.24 -4.06
C ALA A 527 3.57 -26.08 -3.57
N SER A 528 3.26 -24.99 -2.84
CA SER A 528 1.91 -24.68 -2.39
C SER A 528 0.93 -24.48 -3.55
N ASN A 529 1.32 -23.69 -4.56
CA ASN A 529 0.45 -23.44 -5.73
C ASN A 529 0.26 -24.68 -6.61
N VAL A 530 1.32 -25.48 -6.82
CA VAL A 530 1.23 -26.75 -7.55
C VAL A 530 0.32 -27.72 -6.80
N ALA A 531 0.41 -27.79 -5.47
CA ALA A 531 -0.49 -28.62 -4.67
C ALA A 531 -1.95 -28.14 -4.74
N ASN A 532 -2.23 -26.84 -4.58
CA ASN A 532 -3.58 -26.29 -4.74
C ASN A 532 -4.15 -26.61 -6.14
N LEU A 533 -3.33 -26.53 -7.21
CA LEU A 533 -3.73 -26.88 -8.57
C LEU A 533 -4.06 -28.38 -8.74
N LEU A 534 -3.22 -29.26 -8.17
CA LEU A 534 -3.46 -30.71 -8.20
C LEU A 534 -4.71 -31.10 -7.39
N LEU A 535 -4.92 -30.48 -6.23
CA LEU A 535 -6.11 -30.70 -5.40
C LEU A 535 -7.38 -30.21 -6.11
N PHE A 536 -7.35 -29.03 -6.74
CA PHE A 536 -8.44 -28.53 -7.57
C PHE A 536 -8.76 -29.48 -8.73
N ALA A 537 -7.75 -29.89 -9.52
CA ALA A 537 -7.93 -30.82 -10.63
C ALA A 537 -8.52 -32.17 -10.17
N ALA A 538 -8.03 -32.71 -9.04
CA ALA A 538 -8.56 -33.95 -8.46
C ALA A 538 -10.02 -33.81 -8.01
N LYS A 539 -10.39 -32.69 -7.36
CA LYS A 539 -11.79 -32.42 -6.99
C LYS A 539 -12.67 -32.21 -8.22
N VAL A 540 -12.21 -31.53 -9.28
CA VAL A 540 -12.95 -31.34 -10.53
C VAL A 540 -13.21 -32.68 -11.22
N TYR A 541 -12.20 -33.56 -11.29
CA TYR A 541 -12.39 -34.92 -11.80
C TYR A 541 -13.42 -35.71 -10.97
N ALA A 542 -13.31 -35.66 -9.63
CA ALA A 542 -14.27 -36.29 -8.73
C ALA A 542 -15.69 -35.71 -8.87
N SER A 543 -15.82 -34.40 -9.13
CA SER A 543 -17.10 -33.71 -9.36
C SER A 543 -17.79 -34.24 -10.62
N ILE A 544 -17.06 -34.29 -11.75
CA ILE A 544 -17.56 -34.82 -13.03
C ILE A 544 -17.97 -36.29 -12.92
N MET A 545 -17.17 -37.11 -12.23
CA MET A 545 -17.45 -38.54 -12.04
C MET A 545 -18.61 -38.83 -11.07
N SER A 546 -18.71 -38.07 -9.97
CA SER A 546 -19.71 -38.31 -8.92
C SER A 546 -21.08 -37.67 -9.19
N ARG A 547 -21.13 -36.64 -10.05
CA ARG A 547 -22.29 -35.74 -10.26
C ARG A 547 -22.92 -35.23 -8.96
N SER A 548 -22.12 -35.12 -7.89
CA SER A 548 -22.60 -34.76 -6.56
C SER A 548 -22.49 -33.26 -6.32
N LEU A 549 -23.60 -32.62 -5.95
CA LEU A 549 -23.66 -31.22 -5.54
C LEU A 549 -22.67 -30.88 -4.42
N ALA A 550 -22.45 -31.78 -3.47
CA ALA A 550 -21.46 -31.59 -2.40
C ALA A 550 -20.01 -31.57 -2.91
N VAL A 551 -19.70 -32.37 -3.93
CA VAL A 551 -18.37 -32.37 -4.56
C VAL A 551 -18.18 -31.13 -5.45
N ILE A 552 -19.25 -30.67 -6.12
CA ILE A 552 -19.28 -29.39 -6.85
C ILE A 552 -19.08 -28.19 -5.89
N ALA A 553 -19.66 -28.21 -4.69
CA ALA A 553 -19.38 -27.20 -3.67
C ALA A 553 -17.88 -27.20 -3.30
N SER A 554 -17.32 -28.36 -2.95
CA SER A 554 -15.91 -28.47 -2.59
C SER A 554 -14.92 -28.09 -3.72
N THR A 555 -15.33 -28.16 -4.99
CA THR A 555 -14.50 -27.64 -6.10
C THR A 555 -14.38 -26.12 -6.12
N LEU A 556 -15.37 -25.37 -5.60
CA LEU A 556 -15.27 -23.92 -5.52
C LEU A 556 -14.24 -23.48 -4.48
N ASP A 557 -14.23 -24.12 -3.31
CA ASP A 557 -13.26 -23.80 -2.26
C ASP A 557 -11.83 -23.92 -2.80
N SER A 558 -11.54 -24.99 -3.55
CA SER A 558 -10.21 -25.14 -4.17
C SER A 558 -9.97 -24.29 -5.44
N LEU A 559 -11.01 -23.70 -6.05
CA LEU A 559 -10.83 -22.62 -7.03
C LEU A 559 -10.42 -21.32 -6.31
N LEU A 560 -10.99 -21.08 -5.13
CA LEU A 560 -10.68 -19.92 -4.30
C LEU A 560 -9.27 -20.03 -3.70
N ASP A 561 -8.85 -21.22 -3.24
CA ASP A 561 -7.45 -21.55 -2.87
C ASP A 561 -6.44 -21.25 -4.01
N LEU A 562 -6.88 -21.46 -5.26
CA LEU A 562 -6.06 -21.20 -6.45
C LEU A 562 -5.93 -19.71 -6.73
N LEU A 563 -7.03 -18.96 -6.59
CA LEU A 563 -7.03 -17.50 -6.78
C LEU A 563 -6.31 -16.78 -5.64
N SER A 564 -6.48 -17.25 -4.40
CA SER A 564 -5.80 -16.73 -3.22
C SER A 564 -4.28 -17.00 -3.30
N GLY A 565 -3.87 -18.21 -3.69
CA GLY A 565 -2.49 -18.56 -4.03
C GLY A 565 -1.94 -17.74 -5.20
N PHE A 566 -2.72 -17.51 -6.25
CA PHE A 566 -2.32 -16.66 -7.38
C PHE A 566 -2.05 -15.22 -6.95
N ILE A 567 -2.84 -14.62 -6.06
CA ILE A 567 -2.60 -13.27 -5.51
C ILE A 567 -1.25 -13.21 -4.78
N LEU A 568 -0.94 -14.19 -3.93
CA LEU A 568 0.32 -14.25 -3.20
C LEU A 568 1.52 -14.53 -4.14
N TRP A 569 1.35 -15.41 -5.13
CA TRP A 569 2.37 -15.69 -6.16
C TRP A 569 2.63 -14.46 -7.04
N PHE A 570 1.58 -13.78 -7.50
CA PHE A 570 1.68 -12.56 -8.30
C PHE A 570 2.42 -11.47 -7.51
N THR A 571 2.09 -11.29 -6.24
CA THR A 571 2.78 -10.35 -5.33
C THR A 571 4.27 -10.68 -5.23
N ALA A 572 4.61 -11.95 -4.95
CA ALA A 572 6.00 -12.41 -4.85
C ALA A 572 6.78 -12.23 -6.17
N ASN A 573 6.14 -12.53 -7.31
CA ASN A 573 6.76 -12.41 -8.64
C ASN A 573 6.92 -10.94 -9.07
N ALA A 574 5.93 -10.09 -8.80
CA ALA A 574 5.97 -8.68 -9.17
C ALA A 574 7.04 -7.88 -8.41
N MET A 575 7.44 -8.34 -7.22
CA MET A 575 8.58 -7.79 -6.45
C MET A 575 9.96 -8.13 -7.06
N LYS A 576 10.06 -9.20 -7.86
CA LYS A 576 11.34 -9.75 -8.37
C LYS A 576 12.10 -8.76 -9.26
N ASN A 577 11.38 -8.00 -10.09
CA ASN A 577 11.97 -7.05 -11.04
C ASN A 577 11.58 -5.62 -10.65
N SER A 578 12.48 -4.88 -10.00
CA SER A 578 12.34 -3.45 -9.78
C SER A 578 13.25 -2.68 -10.74
N ASN A 579 12.67 -1.77 -11.54
CA ASN A 579 13.47 -0.73 -12.20
C ASN A 579 13.56 0.44 -11.22
N GLN A 580 14.76 0.75 -10.75
CA GLN A 580 15.05 1.77 -9.73
C GLN A 580 14.49 3.14 -10.13
N PHE A 581 14.69 3.58 -11.38
CA PHE A 581 14.13 4.83 -11.90
C PHE A 581 12.59 4.94 -11.79
N ARG A 582 11.88 3.80 -11.78
CA ARG A 582 10.41 3.77 -11.67
C ARG A 582 9.92 3.55 -10.23
N TYR A 583 10.76 2.96 -9.38
CA TYR A 583 10.48 2.60 -8.00
C TYR A 583 11.76 2.81 -7.18
N PRO A 584 12.09 4.06 -6.79
CA PRO A 584 13.38 4.39 -6.15
C PRO A 584 13.59 3.58 -4.85
N ILE A 585 12.55 3.47 -4.02
CA ILE A 585 12.55 2.70 -2.75
C ILE A 585 12.35 1.18 -2.99
N GLY A 586 12.31 0.75 -4.25
CA GLY A 586 12.01 -0.62 -4.63
C GLY A 586 10.56 -1.04 -4.37
N LYS A 587 10.31 -2.36 -4.42
CA LYS A 587 8.95 -2.94 -4.42
C LYS A 587 8.56 -3.73 -3.18
N LYS A 588 9.41 -3.79 -2.15
CA LYS A 588 9.14 -4.56 -0.90
C LYS A 588 7.79 -4.19 -0.27
N ARG A 589 7.33 -2.95 -0.45
CA ARG A 589 6.02 -2.43 -0.02
C ARG A 589 4.82 -3.22 -0.55
N MET A 590 4.94 -3.98 -1.64
CA MET A 590 3.84 -4.82 -2.15
C MET A 590 3.52 -6.03 -1.27
N GLN A 591 4.47 -6.52 -0.48
CA GLN A 591 4.27 -7.70 0.36
C GLN A 591 3.07 -7.58 1.32
N PRO A 592 3.01 -6.56 2.22
CA PRO A 592 1.84 -6.38 3.08
C PRO A 592 0.57 -6.03 2.30
N MET A 593 0.67 -5.35 1.15
CA MET A 593 -0.50 -5.06 0.30
C MET A 593 -1.12 -6.33 -0.30
N GLY A 594 -0.30 -7.25 -0.82
CA GLY A 594 -0.77 -8.53 -1.34
C GLY A 594 -1.38 -9.41 -0.25
N ILE A 595 -0.82 -9.38 0.96
CA ILE A 595 -1.39 -10.07 2.14
C ILE A 595 -2.72 -9.42 2.55
N ILE A 596 -2.88 -8.10 2.47
CA ILE A 596 -4.17 -7.42 2.71
C ILE A 596 -5.23 -7.85 1.69
N VAL A 597 -4.92 -7.85 0.39
CA VAL A 597 -5.86 -8.31 -0.66
C VAL A 597 -6.27 -9.75 -0.41
N PHE A 598 -5.30 -10.65 -0.22
CA PHE A 598 -5.51 -12.06 0.10
C PHE A 598 -6.39 -12.25 1.34
N ALA A 599 -6.04 -11.62 2.47
CA ALA A 599 -6.83 -11.71 3.70
C ALA A 599 -8.24 -11.08 3.58
N SER A 600 -8.42 -10.03 2.76
CA SER A 600 -9.74 -9.45 2.49
C SER A 600 -10.64 -10.42 1.70
N VAL A 601 -10.07 -11.12 0.71
CA VAL A 601 -10.77 -12.19 -0.01
C VAL A 601 -11.18 -13.27 0.98
N MET A 602 -10.25 -13.82 1.77
CA MET A 602 -10.54 -14.91 2.73
C MET A 602 -11.56 -14.52 3.81
N ALA A 603 -11.54 -13.27 4.29
CA ALA A 603 -12.56 -12.75 5.21
C ALA A 603 -13.94 -12.67 4.55
N THR A 604 -14.01 -12.26 3.27
CA THR A 604 -15.25 -12.22 2.48
C THR A 604 -15.81 -13.61 2.23
N LEU A 605 -14.95 -14.62 2.03
CA LEU A 605 -15.36 -16.02 1.92
C LEU A 605 -15.91 -16.57 3.23
N GLY A 606 -15.26 -16.26 4.36
CA GLY A 606 -15.80 -16.58 5.69
C GLY A 606 -17.18 -15.97 5.93
N LEU A 607 -17.37 -14.71 5.52
CA LEU A 607 -18.68 -14.05 5.57
C LEU A 607 -19.71 -14.73 4.66
N GLN A 608 -19.33 -15.17 3.46
CA GLN A 608 -20.25 -15.86 2.56
C GLN A 608 -20.71 -17.22 3.12
N ILE A 609 -19.81 -17.96 3.79
CA ILE A 609 -20.16 -19.20 4.50
C ILE A 609 -21.17 -18.89 5.63
N LEU A 610 -20.94 -17.83 6.42
CA LEU A 610 -21.87 -17.39 7.47
C LEU A 610 -23.26 -17.07 6.91
N ILE A 611 -23.29 -16.36 5.78
CA ILE A 611 -24.50 -15.99 5.04
C ILE A 611 -25.24 -17.24 4.54
N GLU A 612 -24.54 -18.18 3.92
CA GLU A 612 -25.12 -19.41 3.36
C GLU A 612 -25.71 -20.31 4.46
N CYS A 613 -24.99 -20.48 5.58
CA CYS A 613 -25.51 -21.22 6.73
C CYS A 613 -26.76 -20.55 7.34
N GLY A 614 -26.80 -19.21 7.36
CA GLY A 614 -27.99 -18.46 7.76
C GLY A 614 -29.17 -18.68 6.81
N ARG A 615 -28.93 -18.67 5.49
CA ARG A 615 -29.93 -18.96 4.44
C ARG A 615 -30.54 -20.36 4.62
N GLU A 616 -29.69 -21.37 4.83
CA GLU A 616 -30.17 -22.75 4.97
C GLU A 616 -30.93 -22.99 6.29
N LEU A 617 -30.47 -22.42 7.41
CA LEU A 617 -31.20 -22.47 8.68
C LEU A 617 -32.60 -21.84 8.58
N ILE A 618 -32.73 -20.69 7.91
CA ILE A 618 -34.02 -20.03 7.68
C ILE A 618 -34.88 -20.85 6.72
N SER A 619 -34.31 -21.39 5.64
CA SER A 619 -34.98 -22.27 4.67
C SER A 619 -35.61 -23.49 5.37
N GLN A 620 -34.87 -24.19 6.23
CA GLN A 620 -35.39 -25.34 6.96
C GLN A 620 -36.40 -24.95 8.05
N ALA A 621 -36.16 -23.86 8.80
CA ALA A 621 -37.10 -23.36 9.79
C ALA A 621 -38.47 -22.99 9.17
N VAL A 622 -38.48 -22.44 7.96
CA VAL A 622 -39.71 -22.07 7.23
C VAL A 622 -40.38 -23.29 6.57
N LYS A 623 -39.63 -24.27 6.06
CA LYS A 623 -40.18 -25.39 5.27
C LYS A 623 -40.63 -26.61 6.08
N THR A 624 -39.92 -27.01 7.14
CA THR A 624 -40.07 -28.37 7.71
C THR A 624 -40.38 -28.43 9.20
N GLY A 625 -40.46 -27.30 9.90
CA GLY A 625 -40.81 -27.27 11.33
C GLY A 625 -39.87 -28.12 12.21
N PHE A 626 -38.55 -28.00 12.01
CA PHE A 626 -37.48 -28.67 12.77
C PHE A 626 -37.39 -30.21 12.69
N HIS A 627 -38.35 -30.91 12.07
CA HIS A 627 -38.52 -32.37 12.25
C HIS A 627 -38.00 -33.28 11.13
N SER A 628 -37.49 -32.76 10.02
CA SER A 628 -36.97 -33.58 8.91
C SER A 628 -35.48 -33.31 8.65
N PRO A 629 -34.58 -34.30 8.80
CA PRO A 629 -33.17 -34.15 8.42
C PRO A 629 -33.03 -34.03 6.90
N PRO A 630 -31.92 -33.45 6.40
CA PRO A 630 -31.66 -33.31 4.96
C PRO A 630 -31.58 -34.67 4.25
N ALA A 631 -31.74 -34.64 2.92
CA ALA A 631 -31.74 -35.84 2.09
C ALA A 631 -30.46 -36.67 2.31
N LYS A 632 -30.61 -37.95 2.66
CA LYS A 632 -29.47 -38.85 2.89
C LYS A 632 -28.69 -39.04 1.59
N MET A 633 -27.44 -38.57 1.59
CA MET A 633 -26.49 -38.84 0.52
C MET A 633 -26.20 -40.35 0.43
N ASN A 634 -25.95 -40.87 -0.77
CA ASN A 634 -25.67 -42.31 -0.92
C ASN A 634 -24.35 -42.68 -0.21
N ARG A 635 -24.29 -43.82 0.49
CA ARG A 635 -23.09 -44.32 1.18
C ARG A 635 -21.82 -44.28 0.33
N THR A 636 -21.92 -44.55 -0.97
CA THR A 636 -20.77 -44.48 -1.89
C THR A 636 -20.28 -43.03 -2.05
N GLN A 637 -21.19 -42.06 -2.20
CA GLN A 637 -20.86 -40.63 -2.31
C GLN A 637 -20.31 -40.07 -0.99
N GLU A 638 -20.84 -40.54 0.15
CA GLU A 638 -20.34 -40.24 1.49
C GLU A 638 -18.88 -40.70 1.66
N ASN A 639 -18.58 -41.96 1.35
CA ASN A 639 -17.21 -42.49 1.41
C ASN A 639 -16.24 -41.74 0.47
N TRP A 640 -16.67 -41.38 -0.75
CA TRP A 640 -15.86 -40.57 -1.66
C TRP A 640 -15.58 -39.17 -1.11
N MET A 641 -16.60 -38.49 -0.59
CA MET A 641 -16.46 -37.15 -0.01
C MET A 641 -15.50 -37.16 1.20
N ILE A 642 -15.68 -38.10 2.13
CA ILE A 642 -14.81 -38.27 3.29
C ILE A 642 -13.37 -38.56 2.84
N GLY A 643 -13.17 -39.48 1.89
CA GLY A 643 -11.84 -39.81 1.35
C GLY A 643 -11.13 -38.62 0.71
N ILE A 644 -11.86 -37.78 -0.03
CA ILE A 644 -11.33 -36.54 -0.62
C ILE A 644 -10.97 -35.54 0.47
N MET A 645 -11.86 -35.25 1.43
CA MET A 645 -11.60 -34.29 2.51
C MET A 645 -10.41 -34.70 3.38
N VAL A 646 -10.29 -35.98 3.74
CA VAL A 646 -9.14 -36.49 4.50
C VAL A 646 -7.84 -36.36 3.69
N SER A 647 -7.86 -36.70 2.40
CA SER A 647 -6.68 -36.58 1.52
C SER A 647 -6.22 -35.12 1.37
N VAL A 648 -7.16 -34.19 1.14
CA VAL A 648 -6.89 -32.74 1.11
C VAL A 648 -6.28 -32.28 2.43
N THR A 649 -6.87 -32.68 3.56
CA THR A 649 -6.41 -32.29 4.91
C THR A 649 -4.98 -32.76 5.17
N VAL A 650 -4.61 -33.99 4.77
CA VAL A 650 -3.24 -34.50 4.91
C VAL A 650 -2.25 -33.71 4.06
N VAL A 651 -2.58 -33.40 2.81
CA VAL A 651 -1.71 -32.61 1.91
C VAL A 651 -1.51 -31.19 2.45
N LYS A 652 -2.59 -30.50 2.84
CA LYS A 652 -2.54 -29.15 3.44
C LYS A 652 -1.75 -29.17 4.77
N PHE A 653 -1.91 -30.20 5.61
CA PHE A 653 -1.13 -30.34 6.85
C PHE A 653 0.38 -30.46 6.60
N VAL A 654 0.82 -31.26 5.62
CA VAL A 654 2.24 -31.37 5.26
C VAL A 654 2.78 -30.04 4.75
N LEU A 655 2.03 -29.33 3.90
CA LEU A 655 2.40 -28.01 3.40
C LEU A 655 2.46 -26.95 4.51
N MET A 656 1.52 -26.97 5.45
CA MET A 656 1.52 -26.11 6.64
C MET A 656 2.81 -26.33 7.46
N VAL A 657 3.16 -27.58 7.79
CA VAL A 657 4.39 -27.91 8.55
C VAL A 657 5.65 -27.47 7.79
N TYR A 658 5.66 -27.62 6.46
CA TYR A 658 6.78 -27.17 5.63
C TYR A 658 6.91 -25.64 5.61
N CYS A 659 5.82 -24.91 5.37
CA CYS A 659 5.82 -23.46 5.25
C CYS A 659 6.07 -22.75 6.60
N ARG A 660 5.64 -23.33 7.72
CA ARG A 660 5.90 -22.78 9.08
C ARG A 660 7.38 -22.67 9.45
N ARG A 661 8.30 -23.30 8.71
CA ARG A 661 9.75 -23.23 8.95
C ARG A 661 10.41 -21.94 8.45
N PHE A 662 9.70 -21.12 7.67
CA PHE A 662 10.27 -19.92 7.05
C PHE A 662 9.85 -18.63 7.78
N LYS A 663 10.75 -17.63 7.80
CA LYS A 663 10.48 -16.31 8.42
C LYS A 663 9.81 -15.31 7.45
N ASN A 664 9.80 -15.60 6.15
CA ASN A 664 9.16 -14.77 5.12
C ASN A 664 7.63 -14.71 5.29
N GLU A 665 7.06 -13.51 5.24
CA GLU A 665 5.65 -13.27 5.54
C GLU A 665 4.70 -13.85 4.48
N ILE A 666 5.12 -13.91 3.20
CA ILE A 666 4.32 -14.54 2.14
C ILE A 666 4.23 -16.05 2.40
N VAL A 667 5.36 -16.69 2.75
CA VAL A 667 5.38 -18.12 3.10
C VAL A 667 4.61 -18.37 4.39
N ARG A 668 4.62 -17.44 5.35
CA ARG A 668 3.78 -17.47 6.56
C ARG A 668 2.29 -17.35 6.23
N ALA A 669 1.91 -16.51 5.26
CA ALA A 669 0.52 -16.39 4.80
C ALA A 669 0.03 -17.72 4.20
N TYR A 670 0.81 -18.39 3.34
CA TYR A 670 0.51 -19.77 2.91
C TYR A 670 0.44 -20.75 4.09
N ALA A 671 1.35 -20.65 5.07
CA ALA A 671 1.32 -21.55 6.24
C ALA A 671 0.06 -21.34 7.11
N GLN A 672 -0.47 -20.11 7.14
CA GLN A 672 -1.72 -19.77 7.79
C GLN A 672 -2.92 -20.27 6.97
N ASP A 673 -2.93 -20.06 5.65
CA ASP A 673 -3.93 -20.58 4.70
C ASP A 673 -4.12 -22.10 4.87
N HIS A 674 -3.05 -22.87 4.70
CA HIS A 674 -3.05 -24.33 4.86
C HIS A 674 -3.47 -24.78 6.27
N PHE A 675 -3.21 -23.98 7.32
CA PHE A 675 -3.69 -24.25 8.68
C PHE A 675 -5.20 -24.04 8.82
N PHE A 676 -5.74 -22.99 8.20
CA PHE A 676 -7.18 -22.76 8.13
C PHE A 676 -7.88 -23.90 7.39
N ASP A 677 -7.33 -24.35 6.26
CA ASP A 677 -7.88 -25.49 5.51
C ASP A 677 -7.89 -26.78 6.32
N VAL A 678 -6.84 -27.05 7.10
CA VAL A 678 -6.83 -28.22 7.98
C VAL A 678 -7.93 -28.11 9.04
N ILE A 679 -8.15 -26.93 9.63
CA ILE A 679 -9.22 -26.71 10.62
C ILE A 679 -10.60 -26.82 9.97
N THR A 680 -10.87 -26.11 8.88
CA THR A 680 -12.18 -26.05 8.23
C THR A 680 -12.62 -27.44 7.75
N ASN A 681 -11.74 -28.19 7.10
CA ASN A 681 -12.02 -29.56 6.67
C ASN A 681 -12.19 -30.53 7.85
N SER A 682 -11.36 -30.42 8.91
CA SER A 682 -11.45 -31.33 10.07
C SER A 682 -12.72 -31.09 10.89
N VAL A 683 -13.06 -29.83 11.17
CA VAL A 683 -14.25 -29.47 11.95
C VAL A 683 -15.52 -29.68 11.12
N GLY A 684 -15.50 -29.36 9.81
CA GLY A 684 -16.61 -29.67 8.91
C GLY A 684 -16.90 -31.17 8.81
N LEU A 685 -15.86 -32.00 8.66
CA LEU A 685 -16.01 -33.46 8.68
C LEU A 685 -16.57 -33.97 10.00
N ALA A 686 -16.09 -33.46 11.14
CA ALA A 686 -16.61 -33.82 12.46
C ALA A 686 -18.07 -33.38 12.65
N ALA A 687 -18.42 -32.17 12.22
CA ALA A 687 -19.78 -31.62 12.32
C ALA A 687 -20.77 -32.42 11.47
N ALA A 688 -20.42 -32.77 10.24
CA ALA A 688 -21.23 -33.62 9.36
C ALA A 688 -21.49 -35.01 9.97
N VAL A 689 -20.45 -35.68 10.50
CA VAL A 689 -20.58 -36.99 11.16
C VAL A 689 -21.46 -36.90 12.41
N LEU A 690 -21.30 -35.86 13.22
CA LEU A 690 -22.12 -35.63 14.41
C LEU A 690 -23.58 -35.27 14.06
N ALA A 691 -23.81 -34.52 12.98
CA ALA A 691 -25.14 -34.12 12.56
C ALA A 691 -26.00 -35.30 12.07
N VAL A 692 -25.37 -36.28 11.40
CA VAL A 692 -26.01 -37.56 11.03
C VAL A 692 -26.29 -38.44 12.25
N ARG A 693 -25.50 -38.31 13.33
CA ARG A 693 -25.56 -39.18 14.51
C ARG A 693 -26.48 -38.65 15.63
N PHE A 694 -26.58 -37.34 15.78
CA PHE A 694 -27.26 -36.69 16.92
C PHE A 694 -28.33 -35.69 16.48
N PHE A 695 -27.92 -34.52 15.97
CA PHE A 695 -28.86 -33.43 15.62
C PHE A 695 -28.43 -32.71 14.34
N TRP A 696 -29.38 -32.55 13.40
CA TRP A 696 -29.13 -31.96 12.08
C TRP A 696 -28.56 -30.53 12.13
N TRP A 697 -28.88 -29.75 13.18
CA TRP A 697 -28.41 -28.38 13.35
C TRP A 697 -26.93 -28.27 13.75
N ILE A 698 -26.27 -29.38 14.13
CA ILE A 698 -24.83 -29.37 14.49
C ILE A 698 -23.98 -28.88 13.31
N ASP A 699 -24.27 -29.33 12.09
CA ASP A 699 -23.51 -28.98 10.89
C ASP A 699 -23.50 -27.46 10.61
N PRO A 700 -24.66 -26.77 10.45
CA PRO A 700 -24.67 -25.31 10.28
C PRO A 700 -24.12 -24.55 11.49
N THR A 701 -24.27 -25.04 12.74
CA THR A 701 -23.64 -24.35 13.89
C THR A 701 -22.12 -24.49 13.89
N GLY A 702 -21.57 -25.64 13.49
CA GLY A 702 -20.12 -25.82 13.30
C GLY A 702 -19.58 -24.91 12.21
N ALA A 703 -20.28 -24.83 11.07
CA ALA A 703 -19.93 -23.93 9.98
C ALA A 703 -19.98 -22.44 10.38
N ILE A 704 -20.97 -22.01 11.17
CA ILE A 704 -21.04 -20.65 11.74
C ILE A 704 -19.83 -20.35 12.64
N ILE A 705 -19.44 -21.28 13.52
CA ILE A 705 -18.27 -21.11 14.40
C ILE A 705 -16.98 -20.98 13.59
N ILE A 706 -16.79 -21.83 12.58
CA ILE A 706 -15.64 -21.75 11.66
C ILE A 706 -15.65 -20.42 10.90
N ALA A 707 -16.80 -20.00 10.37
CA ALA A 707 -16.94 -18.75 9.62
C ALA A 707 -16.56 -17.53 10.46
N LEU A 708 -17.06 -17.44 11.70
CA LEU A 708 -16.70 -16.36 12.63
C LEU A 708 -15.21 -16.37 13.00
N TYR A 709 -14.62 -17.55 13.21
CA TYR A 709 -13.19 -17.70 13.47
C TYR A 709 -12.34 -17.23 12.28
N THR A 710 -12.69 -17.65 11.07
CA THR A 710 -12.09 -17.24 9.80
C THR A 710 -12.18 -15.73 9.59
N ILE A 711 -13.36 -15.12 9.71
CA ILE A 711 -13.56 -13.66 9.59
C ILE A 711 -12.68 -12.92 10.60
N ASN A 712 -12.71 -13.31 11.87
CA ASN A 712 -11.94 -12.65 12.93
C ASN A 712 -10.43 -12.72 12.68
N THR A 713 -9.91 -13.89 12.32
CA THR A 713 -8.46 -14.04 12.09
C THR A 713 -8.00 -13.30 10.85
N TRP A 714 -8.71 -13.40 9.71
CA TRP A 714 -8.31 -12.68 8.51
C TRP A 714 -8.47 -11.16 8.65
N THR A 715 -9.51 -10.69 9.36
CA THR A 715 -9.65 -9.27 9.72
C THR A 715 -8.48 -8.79 10.58
N LYS A 716 -8.01 -9.61 11.53
CA LYS A 716 -6.80 -9.32 12.32
C LYS A 716 -5.54 -9.25 11.44
N THR A 717 -5.37 -10.20 10.51
CA THR A 717 -4.26 -10.18 9.55
C THR A 717 -4.29 -8.95 8.64
N VAL A 718 -5.47 -8.51 8.17
CA VAL A 718 -5.64 -7.22 7.47
C VAL A 718 -5.16 -6.09 8.36
N LEU A 719 -5.68 -5.97 9.58
CA LEU A 719 -5.32 -4.90 10.52
C LEU A 719 -3.81 -4.87 10.84
N GLU A 720 -3.15 -6.01 11.03
CA GLU A 720 -1.71 -6.09 11.30
C GLU A 720 -0.87 -5.57 10.11
N ASN A 721 -1.20 -5.98 8.88
CA ASN A 721 -0.51 -5.51 7.68
C ASN A 721 -0.84 -4.05 7.35
N VAL A 722 -2.05 -3.59 7.65
CA VAL A 722 -2.46 -2.17 7.60
C VAL A 722 -1.55 -1.34 8.51
N HIS A 723 -1.32 -1.76 9.76
CA HIS A 723 -0.40 -1.05 10.68
C HIS A 723 1.05 -1.00 10.15
N ALA A 724 1.52 -2.05 9.48
CA ALA A 724 2.86 -2.10 8.87
C ALA A 724 3.04 -1.17 7.64
N LEU A 725 1.95 -0.72 7.02
CA LEU A 725 1.96 0.25 5.91
C LEU A 725 1.80 1.72 6.36
N ILE A 726 1.13 1.98 7.48
CA ILE A 726 0.89 3.36 7.96
C ILE A 726 2.16 3.99 8.55
N GLY A 727 3.18 3.21 8.92
CA GLY A 727 4.36 3.73 9.61
C GLY A 727 4.08 3.91 11.10
N ARG A 728 3.98 2.81 11.83
CA ARG A 728 3.85 2.86 13.30
C ARG A 728 5.22 3.15 13.91
N THR A 729 5.27 4.01 14.91
CA THR A 729 6.48 4.28 15.70
C THR A 729 7.12 2.97 16.18
N ALA A 730 8.45 2.91 16.10
CA ALA A 730 9.26 1.78 16.56
C ALA A 730 9.06 1.52 18.07
N PRO A 731 9.44 0.33 18.57
CA PRO A 731 9.45 0.07 20.00
C PRO A 731 10.26 1.13 20.76
N PRO A 732 9.83 1.56 21.96
CA PRO A 732 10.57 2.56 22.74
C PRO A 732 11.99 2.10 23.06
N ASP A 733 12.20 0.78 23.22
CA ASP A 733 13.51 0.19 23.49
C ASP A 733 14.48 0.34 22.31
N PHE A 734 13.95 0.30 21.07
CA PHE A 734 14.75 0.54 19.85
C PHE A 734 15.08 2.02 19.70
N LEU A 735 14.13 2.92 19.98
CA LEU A 735 14.37 4.36 19.98
C LEU A 735 15.45 4.75 21.00
N ALA A 736 15.39 4.20 22.22
CA ALA A 736 16.37 4.47 23.26
C ALA A 736 17.78 4.01 22.85
N LYS A 737 17.94 2.80 22.31
CA LYS A 737 19.22 2.32 21.72
C LYS A 737 19.74 3.32 20.69
N LEU A 738 18.88 3.73 19.75
CA LEU A 738 19.25 4.63 18.66
C LEU A 738 19.70 6.00 19.18
N THR A 739 18.97 6.61 20.12
CA THR A 739 19.35 7.86 20.80
C THR A 739 20.71 7.75 21.51
N TYR A 740 20.98 6.63 22.19
CA TYR A 740 22.29 6.38 22.82
C TYR A 740 23.43 6.32 21.79
N LEU A 741 23.20 5.67 20.64
CA LEU A 741 24.19 5.57 19.55
C LEU A 741 24.55 6.93 18.94
N ILE A 742 23.52 7.76 18.71
CA ILE A 742 23.66 9.12 18.16
C ILE A 742 24.42 10.00 19.15
N TRP A 743 24.02 10.00 20.44
CA TRP A 743 24.67 10.83 21.46
C TRP A 743 26.15 10.52 21.62
N ASN A 744 26.51 9.23 21.56
CA ASN A 744 27.90 8.76 21.65
C ASN A 744 28.61 8.67 20.28
N HIS A 745 28.09 9.33 19.22
CA HIS A 745 28.73 9.29 17.90
C HIS A 745 29.89 10.29 17.76
N HIS A 746 29.67 11.56 18.12
CA HIS A 746 30.64 12.64 17.94
C HIS A 746 30.52 13.67 19.07
N GLU A 747 31.64 14.25 19.51
CA GLU A 747 31.68 15.16 20.67
C GLU A 747 31.04 16.53 20.41
N GLU A 748 30.93 16.92 19.14
CA GLU A 748 30.34 18.21 18.71
C GLU A 748 28.80 18.19 18.60
N ILE A 749 28.15 17.08 18.97
CA ILE A 749 26.68 17.00 19.04
C ILE A 749 26.23 17.66 20.34
N GLU A 750 25.74 18.90 20.26
CA GLU A 750 25.25 19.64 21.42
C GLU A 750 23.93 19.09 21.96
N HIS A 751 23.03 18.71 21.03
CA HIS A 751 21.69 18.24 21.34
C HIS A 751 21.14 17.30 20.27
N ILE A 752 20.14 16.50 20.66
CA ILE A 752 19.32 15.71 19.75
C ILE A 752 17.89 16.21 19.93
N ASP A 753 17.36 16.93 18.93
CA ASP A 753 16.03 17.54 19.02
C ASP A 753 14.93 16.49 18.84
N THR A 754 14.96 15.72 17.74
CA THR A 754 14.02 14.61 17.53
C THR A 754 14.67 13.33 17.01
N VAL A 755 14.14 12.20 17.46
CA VAL A 755 14.47 10.86 16.97
C VAL A 755 13.16 10.15 16.65
N ARG A 756 12.95 9.84 15.37
CA ARG A 756 11.73 9.21 14.87
C ARG A 756 12.09 7.97 14.07
N ALA A 757 12.08 6.82 14.73
CA ALA A 757 12.06 5.53 14.05
C ALA A 757 10.63 5.03 13.86
N TYR A 758 10.29 4.53 12.68
CA TYR A 758 9.00 3.92 12.38
C TYR A 758 9.13 2.70 11.46
N THR A 759 8.26 1.70 11.67
CA THR A 759 8.28 0.46 10.88
C THR A 759 7.68 0.68 9.50
N PHE A 760 8.35 0.19 8.46
CA PHE A 760 7.84 0.19 7.10
C PHE A 760 8.10 -1.17 6.44
N GLY A 761 7.11 -2.06 6.52
CA GLY A 761 7.31 -3.48 6.19
C GLY A 761 8.34 -4.11 7.13
N SER A 762 9.42 -4.67 6.58
CA SER A 762 10.50 -5.34 7.34
C SER A 762 11.66 -4.42 7.77
N HIS A 763 11.62 -3.13 7.42
CA HIS A 763 12.68 -2.17 7.68
C HIS A 763 12.19 -1.07 8.64
N TYR A 764 13.12 -0.46 9.37
CA TYR A 764 12.87 0.81 10.04
C TYR A 764 13.30 1.95 9.12
N PHE A 765 12.48 2.99 9.05
CA PHE A 765 12.92 4.30 8.59
C PHE A 765 13.23 5.12 9.83
N VAL A 766 14.33 5.85 9.80
CA VAL A 766 14.85 6.62 10.93
C VAL A 766 15.09 8.05 10.44
N GLU A 767 14.47 9.01 11.11
CA GLU A 767 14.65 10.46 10.93
C GLU A 767 15.27 10.97 12.25
N VAL A 768 16.39 11.69 12.15
CA VAL A 768 17.19 12.15 13.30
C VAL A 768 17.53 13.62 13.09
N ASP A 769 17.14 14.45 14.04
CA ASP A 769 17.45 15.88 14.05
C ASP A 769 18.51 16.12 15.15
N ILE A 770 19.75 16.39 14.74
CA ILE A 770 20.87 16.76 15.64
C ILE A 770 21.17 18.26 15.56
N VAL A 771 21.58 18.84 16.69
CA VAL A 771 22.05 20.23 16.77
C VAL A 771 23.57 20.23 16.82
N LEU A 772 24.18 20.97 15.91
CA LEU A 772 25.62 21.22 15.80
C LEU A 772 25.88 22.74 15.96
N PRO A 773 27.10 23.16 16.33
CA PRO A 773 27.48 24.57 16.45
C PRO A 773 27.13 25.42 15.21
N GLU A 774 26.55 26.61 15.43
CA GLU A 774 26.06 27.49 14.35
C GLU A 774 27.16 28.00 13.41
N ASP A 775 28.39 28.11 13.91
CA ASP A 775 29.59 28.59 13.20
C ASP A 775 30.38 27.48 12.49
N MET A 776 29.90 26.23 12.56
CA MET A 776 30.48 25.10 11.85
C MET A 776 30.39 25.28 10.32
N LEU A 777 31.44 24.89 9.60
CA LEU A 777 31.44 24.83 8.14
C LEU A 777 30.62 23.63 7.63
N LEU A 778 29.91 23.81 6.51
CA LEU A 778 29.04 22.81 5.90
C LEU A 778 29.74 21.46 5.68
N ASN A 779 30.98 21.47 5.19
CA ASN A 779 31.74 20.24 4.94
C ASN A 779 31.96 19.39 6.21
N LYS A 780 32.25 20.03 7.35
CA LYS A 780 32.44 19.34 8.63
C LYS A 780 31.13 18.78 9.17
N ALA A 781 30.05 19.57 9.08
CA ALA A 781 28.72 19.14 9.50
C ALA A 781 28.20 17.96 8.66
N HIS A 782 28.39 18.01 7.33
CA HIS A 782 28.03 16.94 6.41
C HIS A 782 28.79 15.65 6.73
N ASN A 783 30.11 15.71 6.95
CA ASN A 783 30.91 14.53 7.30
C ASN A 783 30.44 13.86 8.60
N ILE A 784 30.03 14.63 9.63
CA ILE A 784 29.45 14.09 10.87
C ILE A 784 28.11 13.39 10.58
N GLY A 785 27.30 13.95 9.67
CA GLY A 785 26.04 13.36 9.21
C GLY A 785 26.25 12.04 8.45
N GLU A 786 27.17 12.01 7.49
CA GLU A 786 27.48 10.83 6.68
C GLU A 786 28.00 9.68 7.57
N THR A 787 28.98 9.94 8.45
CA THR A 787 29.51 8.92 9.37
C THR A 787 28.47 8.41 10.36
N LEU A 788 27.51 9.26 10.76
CA LEU A 788 26.39 8.85 11.61
C LEU A 788 25.41 7.97 10.82
N GLN A 789 25.07 8.33 9.58
CA GLN A 789 24.23 7.54 8.70
C GLN A 789 24.84 6.16 8.43
N GLU A 790 26.13 6.09 8.08
CA GLU A 790 26.82 4.82 7.85
C GLU A 790 26.80 3.88 9.06
N LYS A 791 26.78 4.43 10.28
CA LYS A 791 26.72 3.69 11.55
C LYS A 791 25.29 3.26 11.94
N LEU A 792 24.27 3.88 11.35
CA LEU A 792 22.85 3.57 11.57
C LEU A 792 22.29 2.52 10.58
N GLU A 793 22.93 2.37 9.41
CA GLU A 793 22.58 1.41 8.34
C GLU A 793 23.06 -0.05 8.58
#